data_AF-A0A9X2KAZ7-F1
#
_entry.id   AF-A0A9X2KAZ7-F1
#
_cell.length_a   1.000
_cell.length_b   1.000
_cell.length_c   1.000
_cell.angle_alpha   90.00
_cell.angle_beta   90.00
_cell.angle_gamma   90.00
#
_symmetry.space_group_name_H-M   'P 1'
#
loop_
_entity.id
_entity.type
_entity.pdbx_description
1 polymer ?
#
loop_
_entity_poly.entity_id
_entity_poly.type
_entity_poly.pdbx_seq_one_letter_code
_entity_poly.pdbx_strand_id
1 'polypeptide(L)'
;MTALGRSRPTHVLANAPFRRLWMAMSVCSLGDWLNLLALTALAGNLTQGDYRVQSLAVGGVFVAKMLPAVLLGPLAGVFADRFDRRLTMFCADLARFAVVLSIPFVGSYQWLIIATVLVECVNLFWVPAKEATVPNLVPKAQLESANQLNLLVTYGTAPIAAMLFAALSVAGDLIAGIVPFPLGRDATGLALIVNACAYLVSAFLIFTLRDIPKRDGAISTPSVLKQVVEGWRFVGRDRLVRGLVIGMLGAFAAGGAVVGVAKVYVEALGGGDAAYGVVFGAVFVGMALGMFFGLRLLRELSRRRLFGLAITVAGLVLVAIALVHNLVIVVMLTVVLGACAGIAWIIGYTLIGLEVDDAIRGRTFSFLQSTARVTLLLVVSLANPLAAIFGLHVLALGEFSYRFDGTNLVLLIGGALAVGVGVLALRHMDDRKGISLAADLIAAVRGEQFPTEAAEHVPGLFVAFEGGEGSGKTTQSRLIAIWLRDQGFDVVQTREPGSTKIGMRLRAILLDAAERGLSARSEALLYAADRAEHVEKVIRPALYRGSLVITDRYVDSSLAYQGAGRALDPKDVSKINAWATGGLVPHLTVLIDTPPEVGLTRLGGAADRIESEPLEFHERVRKEFRALAAAAPERYVVVDGTLPQDVITRQIQDRIREILPDPVPRESEDITGTMPAIRD
;
A
#
# COMPACT_ATOMS: atom_id res chain seq x y z
N MET A 1 -15.19 29.76 35.39
CA MET A 1 -15.25 28.60 34.47
C MET A 1 -13.97 28.61 33.64
N THR A 2 -12.96 27.87 34.09
CA THR A 2 -11.62 27.84 33.50
C THR A 2 -11.54 26.84 32.33
N ALA A 3 -10.76 27.23 31.34
CA ALA A 3 -10.56 26.59 30.06
C ALA A 3 -10.33 25.07 30.11
N LEU A 4 -11.07 24.33 29.28
CA LEU A 4 -10.75 22.96 28.87
C LEU A 4 -9.44 22.98 28.06
N GLY A 5 -8.32 22.82 28.77
CA GLY A 5 -7.05 22.49 28.16
C GLY A 5 -7.17 21.15 27.44
N ARG A 6 -7.25 21.18 26.10
CA ARG A 6 -6.97 20.00 25.27
C ARG A 6 -5.50 19.65 25.47
N SER A 7 -5.23 18.74 26.41
CA SER A 7 -3.94 18.09 26.52
C SER A 7 -3.66 17.39 25.18
N ARG A 8 -2.56 17.79 24.52
CA ARG A 8 -2.00 17.03 23.39
C ARG A 8 -1.90 15.56 23.81
N PRO A 9 -2.24 14.58 22.95
CA PRO A 9 -2.01 13.19 23.30
C PRO A 9 -0.52 13.03 23.59
N THR A 10 -0.19 12.77 24.86
CA THR A 10 1.18 12.48 25.27
C THR A 10 1.63 11.25 24.49
N HIS A 11 2.78 11.35 23.83
CA HIS A 11 3.39 10.28 23.05
C HIS A 11 3.36 8.96 23.84
N VAL A 12 3.10 7.82 23.19
CA VAL A 12 2.86 6.53 23.86
C VAL A 12 4.00 6.14 24.82
N LEU A 13 5.25 6.46 24.45
CA LEU A 13 6.44 6.22 25.30
C LEU A 13 6.52 7.11 26.56
N ALA A 14 5.67 8.11 26.70
CA ALA A 14 5.55 8.88 27.94
C ALA A 14 4.99 8.00 29.09
N ASN A 15 4.21 6.98 28.75
CA ASN A 15 3.72 5.99 29.69
C ASN A 15 4.89 5.12 30.19
N ALA A 16 5.27 5.27 31.45
CA ALA A 16 6.46 4.62 32.01
C ALA A 16 6.39 3.08 32.02
N PRO A 17 5.27 2.43 32.43
CA PRO A 17 5.07 0.99 32.25
C PRO A 17 5.23 0.51 30.80
N PHE A 18 4.59 1.19 29.84
CA PHE A 18 4.71 0.83 28.43
C PHE A 18 6.13 1.02 27.92
N ARG A 19 6.81 2.11 28.27
CA ARG A 19 8.20 2.38 27.89
C ARG A 19 9.15 1.28 28.39
N ARG A 20 8.96 0.78 29.62
CA ARG A 20 9.76 -0.32 30.17
C ARG A 20 9.52 -1.62 29.42
N LEU A 21 8.26 -1.97 29.16
CA LEU A 21 7.92 -3.14 28.35
C LEU A 21 8.50 -3.00 26.93
N TRP A 22 8.42 -1.81 26.34
CA TRP A 22 8.96 -1.51 25.02
C TRP A 22 10.49 -1.65 24.97
N MET A 23 11.21 -1.19 26.00
CA MET A 23 12.66 -1.45 26.12
C MET A 23 12.97 -2.94 26.23
N ALA A 24 12.23 -3.69 27.06
CA ALA A 24 12.39 -5.14 27.16
C ALA A 24 12.17 -5.84 25.81
N MET A 25 11.09 -5.50 25.11
CA MET A 25 10.80 -6.00 23.77
C MET A 25 11.90 -5.63 22.76
N SER A 26 12.48 -4.43 22.87
CA SER A 26 13.55 -3.97 21.98
C SER A 26 14.83 -4.77 22.15
N VAL A 27 15.24 -4.98 23.40
CA VAL A 27 16.42 -5.80 23.73
C VAL A 27 16.19 -7.27 23.35
N CYS A 28 15.02 -7.82 23.67
CA CYS A 28 14.63 -9.18 23.30
C CYS A 28 14.62 -9.38 21.78
N SER A 29 14.03 -8.45 21.02
CA SER A 29 13.98 -8.52 19.55
C SER A 29 15.36 -8.42 18.91
N LEU A 30 16.24 -7.54 19.42
CA LEU A 30 17.64 -7.46 18.99
C LEU A 30 18.36 -8.80 19.22
N GLY A 31 18.15 -9.39 20.41
CA GLY A 31 18.65 -10.71 20.77
C GLY A 31 18.14 -11.81 19.84
N ASP A 32 16.83 -11.87 19.56
CA ASP A 32 16.23 -12.89 18.71
C ASP A 32 16.80 -12.87 17.27
N TRP A 33 17.02 -11.69 16.69
CA TRP A 33 17.69 -11.57 15.39
C TRP A 33 19.16 -12.00 15.45
N LEU A 34 19.88 -11.60 16.50
CA LEU A 34 21.26 -12.02 16.72
C LEU A 34 21.36 -13.53 16.91
N ASN A 35 20.40 -14.14 17.61
CA ASN A 35 20.27 -15.57 17.83
C ASN A 35 20.08 -16.32 16.52
N LEU A 36 19.24 -15.80 15.62
CA LEU A 36 19.00 -16.43 14.32
C LEU A 36 20.30 -16.50 13.51
N LEU A 37 21.04 -15.39 13.43
CA LEU A 37 22.32 -15.32 12.73
C LEU A 37 23.35 -16.27 13.37
N ALA A 38 23.46 -16.24 14.70
CA ALA A 38 24.43 -17.04 15.42
C ALA A 38 24.14 -18.56 15.37
N LEU A 39 22.88 -18.98 15.51
CA LEU A 39 22.50 -20.39 15.42
C LEU A 39 22.69 -20.95 14.01
N THR A 40 22.33 -20.19 12.98
CA THR A 40 22.53 -20.62 11.59
C THR A 40 24.01 -20.70 11.22
N ALA A 41 24.82 -19.74 11.66
CA ALA A 41 26.26 -19.78 11.47
C ALA A 41 26.91 -20.96 12.24
N LEU A 42 26.62 -21.09 13.53
CA LEU A 42 27.17 -22.15 14.38
C LEU A 42 26.74 -23.55 13.91
N ALA A 43 25.51 -23.73 13.40
CA ALA A 43 25.07 -25.01 12.86
C ALA A 43 25.88 -25.42 11.62
N GLY A 44 26.22 -24.47 10.75
CA GLY A 44 27.14 -24.70 9.63
C GLY A 44 28.55 -25.07 10.11
N ASN A 45 29.08 -24.33 11.08
CA ASN A 45 30.43 -24.52 11.61
C ASN A 45 30.59 -25.87 12.36
N LEU A 46 29.58 -26.28 13.15
CA LEU A 46 29.64 -27.50 13.99
C LEU A 46 29.53 -28.81 13.20
N THR A 47 29.00 -28.78 11.98
CA THR A 47 28.68 -30.00 11.23
C THR A 47 29.76 -30.40 10.21
N GLN A 48 30.99 -29.86 10.34
CA GLN A 48 32.18 -30.14 9.51
C GLN A 48 32.00 -31.30 8.53
N GLY A 49 31.71 -30.97 7.26
CA GLY A 49 31.33 -31.95 6.25
C GLY A 49 31.04 -31.30 4.90
N ASP A 50 30.77 -32.14 3.90
CA ASP A 50 30.46 -31.67 2.56
C ASP A 50 29.26 -30.72 2.54
N TYR A 51 29.20 -29.87 1.52
CA TYR A 51 28.16 -28.86 1.28
C TYR A 51 26.71 -29.29 1.64
N ARG A 52 26.35 -30.56 1.39
CA ARG A 52 25.02 -31.11 1.69
C ARG A 52 24.74 -31.16 3.19
N VAL A 53 25.72 -31.56 4.00
CA VAL A 53 25.59 -31.68 5.45
C VAL A 53 25.44 -30.29 6.06
N GLN A 54 26.27 -29.33 5.67
CA GLN A 54 26.17 -27.94 6.12
C GLN A 54 24.80 -27.33 5.75
N SER A 55 24.36 -27.51 4.51
CA SER A 55 23.03 -27.04 4.06
C SER A 55 21.92 -27.62 4.92
N LEU A 56 21.89 -28.94 5.13
CA LEU A 56 20.89 -29.59 5.98
C LEU A 56 20.96 -29.14 7.45
N ALA A 57 22.16 -28.88 7.97
CA ALA A 57 22.35 -28.39 9.33
C ALA A 57 21.73 -27.01 9.55
N VAL A 58 22.00 -26.07 8.63
CA VAL A 58 21.39 -24.72 8.64
C VAL A 58 19.87 -24.83 8.46
N GLY A 59 19.40 -25.69 7.55
CA GLY A 59 17.97 -25.99 7.39
C GLY A 59 17.32 -26.55 8.65
N GLY A 60 18.03 -27.42 9.37
CA GLY A 60 17.60 -28.01 10.64
C GLY A 60 17.29 -26.97 11.71
N VAL A 61 18.07 -25.87 11.77
CA VAL A 61 17.80 -24.75 12.69
C VAL A 61 16.47 -24.09 12.38
N PHE A 62 16.16 -23.82 11.11
CA PHE A 62 14.88 -23.23 10.73
C PHE A 62 13.71 -24.16 11.04
N VAL A 63 13.83 -25.45 10.74
CA VAL A 63 12.81 -26.45 11.10
C VAL A 63 12.61 -26.52 12.62
N ALA A 64 13.70 -26.53 13.39
CA ALA A 64 13.65 -26.53 14.86
C ALA A 64 12.94 -25.29 15.40
N LYS A 65 13.13 -24.12 14.77
CA LYS A 65 12.42 -22.88 15.13
C LYS A 65 10.92 -22.92 14.84
N MET A 66 10.56 -23.60 13.77
CA MET A 66 9.19 -23.68 13.27
C MET A 66 8.33 -24.71 14.00
N LEU A 67 8.93 -25.85 14.31
CA LEU A 67 8.23 -27.07 14.71
C LEU A 67 7.32 -26.86 15.94
N PRO A 68 7.77 -26.21 17.04
CA PRO A 68 6.91 -25.98 18.20
C PRO A 68 5.67 -25.15 17.88
N ALA A 69 5.81 -24.07 17.09
CA ALA A 69 4.69 -23.21 16.75
C ALA A 69 3.63 -23.92 15.90
N VAL A 70 4.06 -24.80 14.99
CA VAL A 70 3.15 -25.59 14.15
C VAL A 70 2.41 -26.66 14.97
N LEU A 71 3.12 -27.37 15.85
CA LEU A 71 2.54 -28.49 16.60
C LEU A 71 1.76 -28.05 17.85
N LEU A 72 2.27 -27.06 18.58
CA LEU A 72 1.78 -26.66 19.91
C LEU A 72 1.09 -25.30 19.90
N GLY A 73 1.15 -24.54 18.79
CA GLY A 73 0.52 -23.22 18.66
C GLY A 73 -0.96 -23.16 19.03
N PRO A 74 -1.82 -24.11 18.59
CA PRO A 74 -3.23 -24.15 18.98
C PRO A 74 -3.47 -24.28 20.48
N LEU A 75 -2.53 -24.88 21.22
CA LEU A 75 -2.63 -25.10 22.67
C LEU A 75 -2.10 -23.89 23.47
N ALA A 76 -1.14 -23.14 22.92
CA ALA A 76 -0.47 -22.03 23.59
C ALA A 76 -1.42 -20.90 24.02
N GLY A 77 -2.43 -20.59 23.21
CA GLY A 77 -3.41 -19.52 23.50
C GLY A 77 -4.28 -19.80 24.74
N VAL A 78 -4.55 -21.07 25.06
CA VAL A 78 -5.38 -21.46 26.22
C VAL A 78 -4.65 -21.21 27.55
N PHE A 79 -3.31 -21.23 27.54
CA PHE A 79 -2.50 -21.03 28.74
C PHE A 79 -2.27 -19.55 29.08
N ALA A 80 -2.33 -18.65 28.10
CA ALA A 80 -2.03 -17.23 28.26
C ALA A 80 -2.95 -16.51 29.27
N ASP A 81 -4.18 -16.99 29.44
CA ASP A 81 -5.17 -16.40 30.35
C ASP A 81 -5.16 -17.04 31.75
N ARG A 82 -4.49 -18.18 31.93
CA ARG A 82 -4.47 -18.92 33.21
C ARG A 82 -3.36 -18.48 34.15
N PHE A 83 -2.25 -17.97 33.61
CA PHE A 83 -1.07 -17.61 34.38
C PHE A 83 -0.87 -16.10 34.50
N ASP A 84 -0.15 -15.68 35.54
CA ASP A 84 0.29 -14.30 35.66
C ASP A 84 1.22 -13.96 34.48
N ARG A 85 0.84 -12.95 33.69
CA ARG A 85 1.53 -12.57 32.45
C ARG A 85 2.94 -12.07 32.73
N ARG A 86 3.15 -11.31 33.81
CA ARG A 86 4.47 -10.79 34.19
C ARG A 86 5.38 -11.93 34.60
N LEU A 87 4.90 -12.83 35.46
CA LEU A 87 5.68 -13.98 35.91
C LEU A 87 5.99 -14.92 34.75
N THR A 88 5.02 -15.13 33.85
CA THR A 88 5.20 -15.97 32.65
C THR A 88 6.30 -15.41 31.76
N MET A 89 6.27 -14.11 31.44
CA MET A 89 7.31 -13.48 30.63
C MET A 89 8.68 -13.51 31.33
N PHE A 90 8.73 -13.24 32.64
CA PHE A 90 9.97 -13.28 33.42
C PHE A 90 10.61 -14.67 33.44
N CYS A 91 9.85 -15.71 33.80
CA CYS A 91 10.33 -17.09 33.86
C CYS A 91 10.73 -17.60 32.47
N ALA A 92 9.97 -17.21 31.43
CA ALA A 92 10.30 -17.55 30.05
C ALA A 92 11.64 -16.93 29.62
N ASP A 93 11.90 -15.66 29.94
CA ASP A 93 13.18 -15.00 29.62
C ASP A 93 14.34 -15.63 30.38
N LEU A 94 14.16 -15.99 31.64
CA LEU A 94 15.18 -16.66 32.44
C LEU A 94 15.48 -18.08 31.91
N ALA A 95 14.45 -18.82 31.47
CA ALA A 95 14.62 -20.12 30.84
C ALA A 95 15.34 -19.99 29.49
N ARG A 96 14.95 -19.02 28.65
CA ARG A 96 15.62 -18.74 27.37
C ARG A 96 17.08 -18.34 27.58
N PHE A 97 17.37 -17.51 28.58
CA PHE A 97 18.73 -17.17 28.99
C PHE A 97 19.55 -18.42 29.30
N ALA A 98 19.08 -19.28 30.19
CA ALA A 98 19.82 -20.48 30.60
C ALA A 98 20.05 -21.44 29.42
N VAL A 99 19.02 -21.68 28.61
CA VAL A 99 19.10 -22.60 27.47
C VAL A 99 20.02 -22.05 26.38
N VAL A 100 19.88 -20.78 25.98
CA VAL A 100 20.76 -20.19 24.96
C VAL A 100 22.19 -20.07 25.45
N LEU A 101 22.40 -19.68 26.71
CA LEU A 101 23.74 -19.59 27.29
C LEU A 101 24.44 -20.94 27.21
N SER A 102 23.74 -22.06 27.38
CA SER A 102 24.34 -23.41 27.35
C SER A 102 24.86 -23.83 25.97
N ILE A 103 24.33 -23.30 24.86
CA ILE A 103 24.65 -23.71 23.49
C ILE A 103 26.16 -23.61 23.20
N PRO A 104 26.82 -22.45 23.39
CA PRO A 104 28.25 -22.32 23.13
C PRO A 104 29.13 -23.18 24.07
N PHE A 105 28.70 -23.50 25.29
CA PHE A 105 29.50 -24.34 26.22
C PHE A 105 29.42 -25.82 25.88
N VAL A 106 28.26 -26.31 25.44
CA VAL A 106 28.11 -27.72 25.04
C VAL A 106 28.76 -27.98 23.69
N GLY A 107 28.62 -27.04 22.73
CA GLY A 107 29.32 -27.10 21.45
C GLY A 107 28.96 -28.30 20.57
N SER A 108 27.73 -28.82 20.69
CA SER A 108 27.23 -29.95 19.88
C SER A 108 26.03 -29.53 19.04
N TYR A 109 26.00 -29.94 17.77
CA TYR A 109 24.89 -29.68 16.86
C TYR A 109 23.57 -30.27 17.38
N GLN A 110 23.60 -31.47 17.99
CA GLN A 110 22.41 -32.09 18.57
C GLN A 110 21.82 -31.22 19.68
N TRP A 111 22.67 -30.71 20.57
CA TRP A 111 22.22 -29.82 21.63
C TRP A 111 21.75 -28.47 21.08
N LEU A 112 22.39 -27.92 20.06
CA LEU A 112 21.94 -26.69 19.38
C LEU A 112 20.48 -26.83 18.90
N ILE A 113 20.14 -27.94 18.25
CA ILE A 113 18.78 -28.21 17.79
C ILE A 113 17.80 -28.40 18.95
N ILE A 114 18.17 -29.20 19.96
CA ILE A 114 17.33 -29.41 21.17
C ILE A 114 17.07 -28.08 21.88
N ALA A 115 18.12 -27.31 22.13
CA ALA A 115 18.05 -26.00 22.78
C ALA A 115 17.18 -25.02 21.96
N THR A 116 17.29 -25.03 20.63
CA THR A 116 16.44 -24.23 19.75
C THR A 116 14.97 -24.61 19.90
N VAL A 117 14.64 -25.90 19.87
CA VAL A 117 13.26 -26.37 20.10
C VAL A 117 12.75 -25.97 21.48
N LEU A 118 13.57 -26.12 22.53
CA LEU A 118 13.21 -25.74 23.90
C LEU A 118 12.94 -24.23 24.03
N VAL A 119 13.79 -23.39 23.46
CA VAL A 119 13.61 -21.92 23.45
C VAL A 119 12.30 -21.55 22.77
N GLU A 120 11.96 -22.22 21.67
CA GLU A 120 10.77 -21.89 20.88
C GLU A 120 9.51 -22.46 21.53
N CYS A 121 9.59 -23.59 22.24
CA CYS A 121 8.54 -24.05 23.16
C CYS A 121 8.27 -23.02 24.27
N VAL A 122 9.31 -22.45 24.87
CA VAL A 122 9.16 -21.38 25.88
C VAL A 122 8.56 -20.11 25.26
N ASN A 123 8.95 -19.78 24.03
CA ASN A 123 8.45 -18.62 23.28
C ASN A 123 6.93 -18.67 23.04
N LEU A 124 6.34 -19.88 22.95
CA LEU A 124 4.89 -20.06 22.84
C LEU A 124 4.09 -19.49 24.02
N PHE A 125 4.71 -19.40 25.20
CA PHE A 125 4.09 -18.78 26.37
C PHE A 125 4.37 -17.28 26.45
N TRP A 126 5.54 -16.86 25.97
CA TRP A 126 5.99 -15.47 26.03
C TRP A 126 5.20 -14.56 25.08
N VAL A 127 4.98 -14.98 23.82
CA VAL A 127 4.31 -14.15 22.80
C VAL A 127 2.87 -13.79 23.20
N PRO A 128 1.99 -14.74 23.61
CA PRO A 128 0.63 -14.40 24.03
C PRO A 128 0.60 -13.53 25.30
N ALA A 129 1.50 -13.77 26.26
CA ALA A 129 1.59 -12.96 27.47
C ALA A 129 1.97 -11.50 27.15
N LYS A 130 2.90 -11.29 26.22
CA LYS A 130 3.28 -9.97 25.70
C LYS A 130 2.09 -9.28 25.01
N GLU A 131 1.45 -9.96 24.06
CA GLU A 131 0.34 -9.41 23.27
C GLU A 131 -0.86 -9.05 24.15
N ALA A 132 -1.15 -9.84 25.18
CA ALA A 132 -2.21 -9.54 26.13
C ALA A 132 -1.86 -8.40 27.11
N THR A 133 -0.58 -8.08 27.29
CA THR A 133 -0.11 -7.01 28.20
C THR A 133 -0.22 -5.62 27.57
N VAL A 134 0.08 -5.48 26.27
CA VAL A 134 0.09 -4.17 25.60
C VAL A 134 -1.25 -3.43 25.75
N PRO A 135 -2.43 -4.04 25.48
CA PRO A 135 -3.73 -3.35 25.62
C PRO A 135 -4.11 -2.94 27.05
N ASN A 136 -3.44 -3.51 28.05
CA ASN A 136 -3.66 -3.19 29.45
C ASN A 136 -2.76 -2.07 29.96
N LEU A 137 -1.66 -1.78 29.26
CA LEU A 137 -0.74 -0.71 29.64
C LEU A 137 -1.06 0.63 28.97
N VAL A 138 -1.71 0.62 27.80
CA VAL A 138 -1.97 1.85 27.01
C VAL A 138 -3.47 2.08 26.78
N PRO A 139 -3.93 3.35 26.81
CA PRO A 139 -5.33 3.69 26.51
C PRO A 139 -5.74 3.24 25.10
N LYS A 140 -7.03 2.92 24.91
CA LYS A 140 -7.57 2.48 23.60
C LYS A 140 -7.21 3.43 22.44
N ALA A 141 -7.24 4.74 22.70
CA ALA A 141 -6.88 5.77 21.73
C ALA A 141 -5.40 5.77 21.30
N GLN A 142 -4.52 5.08 22.02
CA GLN A 142 -3.08 5.00 21.76
C GLN A 142 -2.62 3.60 21.33
N LEU A 143 -3.53 2.62 21.23
CA LEU A 143 -3.17 1.23 20.89
C LEU A 143 -2.57 1.10 19.50
N GLU A 144 -3.08 1.87 18.53
CA GLU A 144 -2.54 1.86 17.17
C GLU A 144 -1.08 2.34 17.14
N SER A 145 -0.79 3.47 17.77
CA SER A 145 0.58 3.99 17.90
C SER A 145 1.48 3.04 18.68
N ALA A 146 0.98 2.35 19.72
CA ALA A 146 1.72 1.32 20.44
C ALA A 146 2.06 0.12 19.54
N ASN A 147 1.10 -0.35 18.74
CA ASN A 147 1.30 -1.45 17.79
C ASN A 147 2.30 -1.07 16.68
N GLN A 148 2.25 0.16 16.17
CA GLN A 148 3.24 0.67 15.20
C GLN A 148 4.67 0.66 15.78
N LEU A 149 4.85 1.09 17.04
CA LEU A 149 6.14 1.01 17.73
C LEU A 149 6.61 -0.44 17.94
N ASN A 150 5.70 -1.38 18.18
CA ASN A 150 6.04 -2.80 18.29
C ASN A 150 6.49 -3.40 16.94
N LEU A 151 5.85 -3.00 15.83
CA LEU A 151 6.29 -3.39 14.49
C LEU A 151 7.69 -2.85 14.18
N LEU A 152 7.96 -1.59 14.55
CA LEU A 152 9.28 -0.99 14.42
C LEU A 152 10.34 -1.76 15.21
N VAL A 153 10.03 -2.19 16.44
CA VAL A 153 10.95 -3.01 17.24
C VAL A 153 11.21 -4.36 16.58
N THR A 154 10.15 -5.03 16.14
CA THR A 154 10.20 -6.40 15.59
C THR A 154 11.12 -6.50 14.37
N TYR A 155 11.09 -5.51 13.47
CA TYR A 155 11.86 -5.55 12.22
C TYR A 155 13.02 -4.55 12.17
N GLY A 156 12.91 -3.40 12.84
CA GLY A 156 13.93 -2.36 12.84
C GLY A 156 15.20 -2.73 13.62
N THR A 157 15.13 -3.71 14.52
CA THR A 157 16.31 -4.23 15.24
C THR A 157 17.17 -5.17 14.39
N ALA A 158 16.64 -5.73 13.30
CA ALA A 158 17.34 -6.70 12.45
C ALA A 158 18.67 -6.18 11.86
N PRO A 159 18.74 -4.99 11.20
CA PRO A 159 20.02 -4.48 10.69
C PRO A 159 21.02 -4.17 11.80
N ILE A 160 20.55 -3.75 12.99
CA ILE A 160 21.43 -3.52 14.15
C ILE A 160 22.00 -4.85 14.64
N ALA A 161 21.17 -5.89 14.75
CA ALA A 161 21.62 -7.24 15.10
C ALA A 161 22.62 -7.79 14.08
N ALA A 162 22.42 -7.52 12.79
CA ALA A 162 23.32 -7.95 11.72
C ALA A 162 24.69 -7.27 11.78
N MET A 163 24.71 -5.94 12.03
CA MET A 163 25.95 -5.19 12.26
C MET A 163 26.67 -5.67 13.53
N LEU A 164 25.91 -5.88 14.60
CA LEU A 164 26.45 -6.40 15.86
C LEU A 164 27.02 -7.82 15.67
N PHE A 165 26.32 -8.69 14.95
CA PHE A 165 26.79 -10.03 14.62
C PHE A 165 28.09 -9.98 13.82
N ALA A 166 28.18 -9.14 12.79
CA ALA A 166 29.39 -8.99 11.99
C ALA A 166 30.57 -8.48 12.83
N ALA A 167 30.33 -7.46 13.68
CA ALA A 167 31.35 -6.95 14.58
C ALA A 167 31.81 -7.99 15.62
N LEU A 168 30.87 -8.73 16.22
CA LEU A 168 31.17 -9.80 17.17
C LEU A 168 31.89 -10.98 16.50
N SER A 169 31.60 -11.28 15.24
CA SER A 169 32.30 -12.30 14.47
C SER A 169 33.76 -11.92 14.27
N VAL A 170 34.03 -10.69 13.82
CA VAL A 170 35.42 -10.19 13.68
C VAL A 170 36.14 -10.14 15.03
N ALA A 171 35.48 -9.66 16.08
CA ALA A 171 36.06 -9.61 17.41
C ALA A 171 36.35 -11.01 17.98
N GLY A 172 35.46 -11.98 17.72
CA GLY A 172 35.64 -13.37 18.12
C GLY A 172 36.86 -14.01 17.49
N ASP A 173 37.07 -13.78 16.19
CA ASP A 173 38.27 -14.26 15.49
C ASP A 173 39.58 -13.71 16.10
N LEU A 174 39.58 -12.43 16.50
CA LEU A 174 40.73 -11.80 17.15
C LEU A 174 40.97 -12.33 18.58
N ILE A 175 39.89 -12.59 19.33
CA ILE A 175 39.94 -13.05 20.72
C ILE A 175 40.29 -14.54 20.80
N ALA A 176 39.86 -15.35 19.83
CA ALA A 176 40.14 -16.78 19.75
C ALA A 176 41.65 -17.11 19.77
N GLY A 177 42.49 -16.20 19.28
CA GLY A 177 43.95 -16.33 19.34
C GLY A 177 44.58 -16.01 20.71
N ILE A 178 43.84 -15.41 21.65
CA ILE A 178 44.39 -14.83 22.89
C ILE A 178 43.84 -15.50 24.15
N VAL A 179 42.57 -15.92 24.15
CA VAL A 179 41.90 -16.45 25.35
C VAL A 179 41.65 -17.96 25.22
N PRO A 180 42.23 -18.82 26.10
CA PRO A 180 41.85 -20.22 26.15
C PRO A 180 40.43 -20.35 26.69
N PHE A 181 39.64 -21.22 26.04
CA PHE A 181 38.42 -21.92 26.49
C PHE A 181 37.53 -21.27 27.60
N PRO A 182 36.22 -21.01 27.39
CA PRO A 182 35.34 -21.43 26.28
C PRO A 182 35.05 -20.30 25.26
N LEU A 183 35.57 -19.09 25.48
CA LEU A 183 35.36 -17.91 24.65
C LEU A 183 36.11 -17.95 23.29
N GLY A 184 37.05 -18.88 23.11
CA GLY A 184 37.97 -18.89 21.96
C GLY A 184 37.74 -19.99 20.91
N ARG A 185 36.60 -20.69 20.91
CA ARG A 185 36.36 -21.80 19.94
C ARG A 185 35.65 -21.39 18.65
N ASP A 186 34.75 -20.42 18.71
CA ASP A 186 33.93 -20.04 17.56
C ASP A 186 33.40 -18.60 17.76
N ALA A 187 33.65 -17.71 16.81
CA ALA A 187 33.27 -16.30 16.90
C ALA A 187 31.75 -16.10 17.04
N THR A 188 30.98 -17.09 16.57
CA THR A 188 29.52 -17.18 16.71
C THR A 188 29.06 -17.38 18.17
N GLY A 189 29.90 -17.96 19.03
CA GLY A 189 29.58 -18.19 20.44
C GLY A 189 29.42 -16.90 21.25
N LEU A 190 30.19 -15.86 20.92
CA LEU A 190 30.05 -14.53 21.54
C LEU A 190 28.68 -13.92 21.24
N ALA A 191 28.18 -14.07 20.02
CA ALA A 191 26.85 -13.59 19.64
C ALA A 191 25.74 -14.30 20.43
N LEU A 192 25.87 -15.60 20.69
CA LEU A 192 24.93 -16.35 21.53
C LEU A 192 24.98 -15.91 23.00
N ILE A 193 26.16 -15.62 23.54
CA ILE A 193 26.31 -15.10 24.91
C ILE A 193 25.66 -13.71 25.02
N VAL A 194 25.90 -12.82 24.05
CA VAL A 194 25.27 -11.51 24.00
C VAL A 194 23.74 -11.64 23.90
N ASN A 195 23.24 -12.56 23.08
CA ASN A 195 21.80 -12.86 23.04
C ASN A 195 21.27 -13.37 24.38
N ALA A 196 21.97 -14.31 25.04
CA ALA A 196 21.56 -14.80 26.36
C ALA A 196 21.47 -13.63 27.36
N CYS A 197 22.49 -12.77 27.41
CA CYS A 197 22.47 -11.56 28.23
C CYS A 197 21.29 -10.63 27.88
N ALA A 198 20.89 -10.53 26.61
CA ALA A 198 19.71 -9.78 26.20
C ALA A 198 18.43 -10.33 26.84
N TYR A 199 18.26 -11.67 26.91
CA TYR A 199 17.14 -12.27 27.65
C TYR A 199 17.20 -11.99 29.15
N LEU A 200 18.39 -12.02 29.76
CA LEU A 200 18.54 -11.69 31.18
C LEU A 200 18.17 -10.22 31.47
N VAL A 201 18.60 -9.29 30.61
CA VAL A 201 18.23 -7.87 30.69
C VAL A 201 16.72 -7.70 30.48
N SER A 202 16.12 -8.41 29.52
CA SER A 202 14.67 -8.41 29.31
C SER A 202 13.92 -8.91 30.56
N ALA A 203 14.35 -10.02 31.16
CA ALA A 203 13.79 -10.55 32.39
C ALA A 203 13.85 -9.51 33.52
N PHE A 204 15.01 -8.85 33.70
CA PHE A 204 15.16 -7.79 34.70
C PHE A 204 14.19 -6.62 34.44
N LEU A 205 14.11 -6.14 33.20
CA LEU A 205 13.20 -5.05 32.84
C LEU A 205 11.73 -5.41 33.09
N ILE A 206 11.32 -6.64 32.75
CA ILE A 206 9.96 -7.15 33.01
C ILE A 206 9.71 -7.32 34.51
N PHE A 207 10.71 -7.76 35.27
CA PHE A 207 10.63 -7.82 36.72
C PHE A 207 10.39 -6.44 37.36
N THR A 208 10.87 -5.35 36.76
CA THR A 208 10.60 -3.98 37.26
C THR A 208 9.21 -3.42 36.90
N LEU A 209 8.38 -4.14 36.15
CA LEU A 209 7.00 -3.73 35.86
C LEU A 209 6.15 -3.91 37.13
N ARG A 210 5.58 -2.81 37.68
CA ARG A 210 4.54 -2.90 38.73
C ARG A 210 3.25 -3.43 38.11
N ASP A 211 2.45 -4.14 38.92
CA ASP A 211 1.35 -5.03 38.52
C ASP A 211 0.59 -4.60 37.26
N ILE A 212 0.54 -5.52 36.30
CA ILE A 212 -0.21 -5.37 35.04
C ILE A 212 -1.70 -5.47 35.41
N PRO A 213 -2.51 -4.42 35.20
CA PRO A 213 -3.92 -4.47 35.52
C PRO A 213 -4.59 -5.63 34.76
N LYS A 214 -5.32 -6.51 35.47
CA LYS A 214 -6.20 -7.49 34.85
C LYS A 214 -7.38 -6.72 34.24
N ARG A 215 -7.48 -6.72 32.92
CA ARG A 215 -8.64 -6.18 32.21
C ARG A 215 -9.54 -7.37 31.88
N ASP A 216 -10.72 -7.41 32.46
CA ASP A 216 -11.70 -8.46 32.18
C ASP A 216 -12.13 -8.38 30.70
N GLY A 217 -11.92 -9.48 29.99
CA GLY A 217 -12.22 -9.60 28.56
C GLY A 217 -11.20 -10.48 27.86
N ALA A 218 -11.51 -11.78 27.74
CA ALA A 218 -10.80 -12.67 26.84
C ALA A 218 -11.04 -12.21 25.40
N ILE A 219 -10.06 -11.53 24.80
CA ILE A 219 -10.07 -11.30 23.35
C ILE A 219 -9.49 -12.57 22.74
N SER A 220 -10.33 -13.53 22.38
CA SER A 220 -9.85 -14.72 21.68
C SER A 220 -9.30 -14.29 20.32
N THR A 221 -7.99 -14.38 20.12
CA THR A 221 -7.39 -14.23 18.79
C THR A 221 -7.79 -15.45 17.94
N PRO A 222 -8.45 -15.27 16.79
CA PRO A 222 -8.84 -16.39 15.95
C PRO A 222 -7.60 -17.17 15.48
N SER A 223 -7.70 -18.49 15.36
CA SER A 223 -6.62 -19.34 14.84
C SER A 223 -6.11 -18.84 13.48
N VAL A 224 -4.78 -18.71 13.35
CA VAL A 224 -4.08 -18.28 12.12
C VAL A 224 -4.53 -19.11 10.91
N LEU A 225 -4.68 -20.43 11.07
CA LEU A 225 -5.12 -21.33 10.00
C LEU A 225 -6.55 -21.03 9.55
N LYS A 226 -7.45 -20.73 10.49
CA LYS A 226 -8.84 -20.36 10.19
C LYS A 226 -8.89 -19.02 9.45
N GLN A 227 -8.07 -18.05 9.84
CA GLN A 227 -7.96 -16.76 9.15
C GLN A 227 -7.45 -16.92 7.71
N VAL A 228 -6.46 -17.80 7.49
CA VAL A 228 -5.94 -18.11 6.14
C VAL A 228 -7.04 -18.72 5.26
N VAL A 229 -7.80 -19.69 5.77
CA VAL A 229 -8.87 -20.34 5.00
C VAL A 229 -10.02 -19.37 4.67
N GLU A 230 -10.43 -18.54 5.62
CA GLU A 230 -11.52 -17.56 5.41
C GLU A 230 -11.09 -16.43 4.45
N GLY A 231 -9.86 -15.93 4.57
CA GLY A 231 -9.35 -14.85 3.73
C GLY A 231 -9.12 -15.26 2.28
N TRP A 232 -8.78 -16.53 2.00
CA TRP A 232 -8.57 -17.01 0.62
C TRP A 232 -9.85 -16.94 -0.23
N ARG A 233 -11.03 -17.14 0.37
CA ARG A 233 -12.32 -17.01 -0.32
C ARG A 233 -12.62 -15.57 -0.75
N PHE A 234 -12.01 -14.59 -0.10
CA PHE A 234 -12.20 -13.16 -0.37
C PHE A 234 -11.32 -12.65 -1.52
N VAL A 235 -10.06 -13.13 -1.59
CA VAL A 235 -9.07 -12.72 -2.61
C VAL A 235 -9.53 -12.99 -4.06
N GLY A 236 -10.39 -13.99 -4.27
CA GLY A 236 -10.79 -14.43 -5.61
C GLY A 236 -11.71 -13.48 -6.38
N ARG A 237 -12.32 -12.46 -5.75
CA ARG A 237 -13.37 -11.64 -6.38
C ARG A 237 -12.88 -10.38 -7.08
N ASP A 238 -11.74 -9.82 -6.68
CA ASP A 238 -11.20 -8.57 -7.22
C ASP A 238 -9.84 -8.81 -7.89
N ARG A 239 -9.69 -8.36 -9.15
CA ARG A 239 -8.46 -8.52 -9.94
C ARG A 239 -7.26 -7.81 -9.29
N LEU A 240 -7.48 -6.64 -8.67
CA LEU A 240 -6.45 -5.87 -8.02
C LEU A 240 -5.99 -6.56 -6.73
N VAL A 241 -6.94 -6.94 -5.86
CA VAL A 241 -6.63 -7.65 -4.60
C VAL A 241 -5.91 -8.95 -4.90
N ARG A 242 -6.33 -9.69 -5.94
CA ARG A 242 -5.65 -10.91 -6.38
C ARG A 242 -4.22 -10.65 -6.84
N GLY A 243 -4.00 -9.65 -7.69
CA GLY A 243 -2.66 -9.26 -8.14
C GLY A 243 -1.75 -8.87 -6.97
N LEU A 244 -2.29 -8.14 -6.01
CA LEU A 244 -1.58 -7.68 -4.81
C LEU A 244 -1.21 -8.83 -3.88
N VAL A 245 -2.15 -9.75 -3.60
CA VAL A 245 -1.90 -10.93 -2.77
C VAL A 245 -0.85 -11.84 -3.42
N ILE A 246 -0.99 -12.14 -4.71
CA ILE A 246 -0.02 -12.97 -5.45
C ILE A 246 1.37 -12.33 -5.44
N GLY A 247 1.45 -11.02 -5.72
CA GLY A 247 2.69 -10.28 -5.71
C GLY A 247 3.36 -10.29 -4.33
N MET A 248 2.61 -10.01 -3.26
CA MET A 248 3.16 -10.03 -1.89
C MET A 248 3.62 -11.42 -1.48
N LEU A 249 2.79 -12.46 -1.66
CA LEU A 249 3.15 -13.83 -1.27
C LEU A 249 4.35 -14.35 -2.07
N GLY A 250 4.42 -14.07 -3.36
CA GLY A 250 5.57 -14.43 -4.19
C GLY A 250 6.85 -13.69 -3.80
N ALA A 251 6.76 -12.40 -3.47
CA ALA A 251 7.89 -11.64 -2.94
C ALA A 251 8.39 -12.18 -1.59
N PHE A 252 7.47 -12.59 -0.71
CA PHE A 252 7.81 -13.24 0.56
C PHE A 252 8.45 -14.62 0.36
N ALA A 253 7.98 -15.40 -0.61
CA ALA A 253 8.62 -16.67 -0.97
C ALA A 253 10.06 -16.43 -1.46
N ALA A 254 10.27 -15.49 -2.37
CA ALA A 254 11.60 -15.15 -2.85
C ALA A 254 12.53 -14.62 -1.72
N GLY A 255 12.02 -13.73 -0.85
CA GLY A 255 12.75 -13.28 0.33
C GLY A 255 13.08 -14.41 1.32
N GLY A 256 12.18 -15.38 1.46
CA GLY A 256 12.43 -16.59 2.25
C GLY A 256 13.51 -17.48 1.67
N ALA A 257 13.58 -17.60 0.35
CA ALA A 257 14.66 -18.32 -0.32
C ALA A 257 16.02 -17.66 -0.02
N VAL A 258 16.09 -16.33 -0.13
CA VAL A 258 17.28 -15.53 0.20
C VAL A 258 17.72 -15.78 1.64
N VAL A 259 16.83 -15.57 2.61
CA VAL A 259 17.15 -15.72 4.04
C VAL A 259 17.53 -17.17 4.38
N GLY A 260 16.85 -18.15 3.77
CA GLY A 260 17.10 -19.56 4.01
C GLY A 260 18.52 -19.98 3.65
N VAL A 261 18.99 -19.66 2.44
CA VAL A 261 20.31 -20.11 1.97
C VAL A 261 21.45 -19.12 2.22
N ALA A 262 21.16 -17.92 2.74
CA ALA A 262 22.13 -16.82 2.85
C ALA A 262 23.47 -17.22 3.48
N LYS A 263 23.46 -17.93 4.61
CA LYS A 263 24.70 -18.34 5.30
C LYS A 263 25.56 -19.24 4.41
N VAL A 264 24.97 -20.30 3.85
CA VAL A 264 25.68 -21.27 2.99
C VAL A 264 26.15 -20.63 1.69
N TYR A 265 25.32 -19.75 1.11
CA TYR A 265 25.67 -19.00 -0.10
C TYR A 265 26.86 -18.06 0.12
N VAL A 266 26.87 -17.29 1.20
CA VAL A 266 27.98 -16.39 1.52
C VAL A 266 29.28 -17.15 1.78
N GLU A 267 29.19 -18.31 2.43
CA GLU A 267 30.33 -19.20 2.64
C GLU A 267 30.87 -19.77 1.32
N ALA A 268 29.99 -20.12 0.37
CA ALA A 268 30.37 -20.54 -0.97
C ALA A 268 31.11 -19.45 -1.78
N LEU A 269 30.84 -18.17 -1.50
CA LEU A 269 31.55 -17.01 -2.06
C LEU A 269 32.92 -16.75 -1.39
N GLY A 270 33.32 -17.56 -0.41
CA GLY A 270 34.52 -17.36 0.40
C GLY A 270 34.33 -16.33 1.52
N GLY A 271 33.09 -15.97 1.86
CA GLY A 271 32.77 -15.08 2.97
C GLY A 271 32.62 -15.84 4.29
N GLY A 272 33.22 -15.32 5.37
CA GLY A 272 33.00 -15.84 6.73
C GLY A 272 31.70 -15.35 7.37
N ASP A 273 31.54 -15.60 8.67
CA ASP A 273 30.35 -15.19 9.44
C ASP A 273 30.14 -13.67 9.45
N ALA A 274 31.21 -12.89 9.47
CA ALA A 274 31.13 -11.45 9.36
C ALA A 274 30.50 -11.00 8.03
N ALA A 275 30.87 -11.64 6.92
CA ALA A 275 30.29 -11.37 5.61
C ALA A 275 28.80 -11.75 5.55
N TYR A 276 28.42 -12.85 6.20
CA TYR A 276 27.01 -13.25 6.32
C TYR A 276 26.20 -12.18 7.06
N GLY A 277 26.70 -11.66 8.18
CA GLY A 277 26.10 -10.54 8.89
C GLY A 277 25.95 -9.29 8.03
N VAL A 278 26.97 -8.94 7.24
CA VAL A 278 26.93 -7.79 6.32
C VAL A 278 25.88 -7.98 5.23
N VAL A 279 25.83 -9.13 4.56
CA VAL A 279 24.84 -9.42 3.51
C VAL A 279 23.42 -9.42 4.09
N PHE A 280 23.21 -10.03 5.24
CA PHE A 280 21.91 -10.02 5.91
C PHE A 280 21.48 -8.59 6.28
N GLY A 281 22.38 -7.79 6.85
CA GLY A 281 22.12 -6.38 7.19
C GLY A 281 21.85 -5.52 5.95
N ALA A 282 22.54 -5.78 4.84
CA ALA A 282 22.37 -5.06 3.58
C ALA A 282 20.94 -5.15 3.03
N VAL A 283 20.25 -6.29 3.19
CA VAL A 283 18.83 -6.44 2.81
C VAL A 283 17.97 -5.42 3.55
N PHE A 284 18.14 -5.29 4.86
CA PHE A 284 17.34 -4.39 5.70
C PHE A 284 17.70 -2.92 5.51
N VAL A 285 18.99 -2.60 5.30
CA VAL A 285 19.44 -1.25 4.94
C VAL A 285 18.82 -0.83 3.60
N GLY A 286 18.89 -1.70 2.60
CA GLY A 286 18.21 -1.53 1.32
C GLY A 286 16.70 -1.29 1.52
N MET A 287 16.04 -2.15 2.29
CA MET A 287 14.61 -2.04 2.58
C MET A 287 14.24 -0.69 3.19
N ALA A 288 15.00 -0.20 4.17
CA ALA A 288 14.80 1.13 4.74
C ALA A 288 14.94 2.22 3.67
N LEU A 289 16.00 2.19 2.86
CA LEU A 289 16.20 3.15 1.77
C LEU A 289 15.03 3.14 0.77
N GLY A 290 14.55 1.96 0.39
CA GLY A 290 13.40 1.78 -0.48
C GLY A 290 12.10 2.37 0.09
N MET A 291 11.83 2.11 1.37
CA MET A 291 10.64 2.64 2.06
C MET A 291 10.65 4.17 2.17
N PHE A 292 11.80 4.79 2.48
CA PHE A 292 11.90 6.23 2.69
C PHE A 292 12.06 7.04 1.41
N PHE A 293 12.88 6.56 0.47
CA PHE A 293 13.24 7.33 -0.74
C PHE A 293 12.52 6.86 -1.99
N GLY A 294 12.07 5.60 -2.04
CA GLY A 294 11.50 5.03 -3.27
C GLY A 294 10.21 5.72 -3.73
N LEU A 295 9.35 6.14 -2.81
CA LEU A 295 8.14 6.91 -3.13
C LEU A 295 8.44 8.34 -3.60
N ARG A 296 9.61 8.90 -3.26
CA ARG A 296 10.02 10.24 -3.70
C ARG A 296 10.62 10.21 -5.11
N LEU A 297 11.43 9.18 -5.40
CA LEU A 297 12.14 9.05 -6.67
C LEU A 297 11.20 8.75 -7.86
N LEU A 298 10.08 8.07 -7.59
CA LEU A 298 9.14 7.61 -8.62
C LEU A 298 7.71 8.09 -8.34
N ARG A 299 7.57 9.32 -7.83
CA ARG A 299 6.27 9.88 -7.41
C ARG A 299 5.25 10.00 -8.54
N GLU A 300 5.72 10.14 -9.79
CA GLU A 300 4.89 10.34 -10.98
C GLU A 300 4.41 9.01 -11.60
N LEU A 301 5.01 7.86 -11.21
CA LEU A 301 4.55 6.53 -11.63
C LEU A 301 3.29 6.13 -10.87
N SER A 302 2.42 5.38 -11.54
CA SER A 302 1.30 4.72 -10.86
C SER A 302 1.83 3.79 -9.75
N ARG A 303 1.22 3.88 -8.56
CA ARG A 303 1.50 2.98 -7.43
C ARG A 303 1.26 1.52 -7.81
N ARG A 304 0.24 1.25 -8.65
CA ARG A 304 -0.11 -0.11 -9.07
C ARG A 304 0.98 -0.71 -9.99
N ARG A 305 1.50 0.07 -10.94
CA ARG A 305 2.66 -0.31 -11.77
C ARG A 305 3.94 -0.43 -10.97
N LEU A 306 4.21 0.53 -10.11
CA LEU A 306 5.43 0.57 -9.31
C LEU A 306 5.54 -0.64 -8.37
N PHE A 307 4.43 -1.13 -7.83
CA PHE A 307 4.39 -2.36 -7.03
C PHE A 307 4.93 -3.57 -7.80
N GLY A 308 4.35 -3.87 -8.96
CA GLY A 308 4.76 -5.03 -9.76
C GLY A 308 6.16 -4.86 -10.38
N LEU A 309 6.52 -3.63 -10.77
CA LEU A 309 7.86 -3.31 -11.27
C LEU A 309 8.92 -3.52 -10.19
N ALA A 310 8.69 -3.06 -8.96
CA ALA A 310 9.62 -3.25 -7.86
C ALA A 310 9.87 -4.73 -7.57
N ILE A 311 8.83 -5.56 -7.57
CA ILE A 311 8.97 -7.02 -7.39
C ILE A 311 9.72 -7.66 -8.57
N THR A 312 9.44 -7.22 -9.79
CA THR A 312 10.11 -7.74 -11.00
C THR A 312 11.61 -7.41 -10.98
N VAL A 313 11.97 -6.17 -10.67
CA VAL A 313 13.37 -5.73 -10.55
C VAL A 313 14.05 -6.44 -9.38
N ALA A 314 13.39 -6.61 -8.23
CA ALA A 314 13.90 -7.43 -7.13
C ALA A 314 14.22 -8.86 -7.59
N GLY A 315 13.34 -9.49 -8.37
CA GLY A 315 13.56 -10.82 -8.93
C GLY A 315 14.75 -10.88 -9.89
N LEU A 316 14.92 -9.89 -10.77
CA LEU A 316 16.07 -9.79 -11.68
C LEU A 316 17.39 -9.58 -10.92
N VAL A 317 17.38 -8.72 -9.90
CA VAL A 317 18.54 -8.51 -9.02
C VAL A 317 18.87 -9.80 -8.26
N LEU A 318 17.87 -10.55 -7.82
CA LEU A 318 18.07 -11.84 -7.17
C LEU A 318 18.67 -12.89 -8.12
N VAL A 319 18.24 -12.92 -9.38
CA VAL A 319 18.87 -13.74 -10.43
C VAL A 319 20.33 -13.31 -10.63
N ALA A 320 20.62 -12.01 -10.65
CA ALA A 320 21.99 -11.53 -10.76
C ALA A 320 22.84 -11.95 -9.54
N ILE A 321 22.29 -11.85 -8.32
CA ILE A 321 22.95 -12.35 -7.11
C ILE A 321 23.27 -13.83 -7.28
N ALA A 322 22.33 -14.67 -7.71
CA ALA A 322 22.53 -16.11 -7.89
C ALA A 322 23.65 -16.51 -8.87
N LEU A 323 24.07 -15.60 -9.77
CA LEU A 323 25.06 -15.86 -10.81
C LEU A 323 26.42 -15.20 -10.52
N VAL A 324 26.46 -14.20 -9.64
CA VAL A 324 27.67 -13.40 -9.36
C VAL A 324 28.48 -14.02 -8.23
N HIS A 325 29.73 -14.40 -8.54
CA HIS A 325 30.67 -15.01 -7.59
C HIS A 325 31.62 -14.01 -6.90
N ASN A 326 31.14 -12.78 -6.68
CA ASN A 326 31.93 -11.73 -6.02
C ASN A 326 31.15 -11.15 -4.83
N LEU A 327 31.70 -11.32 -3.63
CA LEU A 327 31.04 -10.93 -2.38
C LEU A 327 30.69 -9.42 -2.32
N VAL A 328 31.57 -8.53 -2.79
CA VAL A 328 31.34 -7.08 -2.74
C VAL A 328 30.18 -6.70 -3.66
N ILE A 329 30.15 -7.26 -4.88
CA ILE A 329 29.04 -7.04 -5.82
C ILE A 329 27.74 -7.61 -5.24
N VAL A 330 27.79 -8.79 -4.62
CA VAL A 330 26.63 -9.39 -3.95
C VAL A 330 26.09 -8.49 -2.84
N VAL A 331 26.94 -7.90 -2.00
CA VAL A 331 26.51 -6.93 -0.97
C VAL A 331 25.81 -5.72 -1.61
N MET A 332 26.38 -5.14 -2.66
CA MET A 332 25.77 -4.01 -3.37
C MET A 332 24.41 -4.37 -3.99
N LEU A 333 24.33 -5.51 -4.69
CA LEU A 333 23.08 -6.01 -5.26
C LEU A 333 22.05 -6.32 -4.17
N THR A 334 22.48 -6.78 -2.99
CA THR A 334 21.60 -7.07 -1.86
C THR A 334 20.96 -5.79 -1.29
N VAL A 335 21.67 -4.67 -1.29
CA VAL A 335 21.08 -3.36 -0.96
C VAL A 335 20.01 -2.97 -1.99
N VAL A 336 20.27 -3.19 -3.28
CA VAL A 336 19.29 -2.93 -4.36
C VAL A 336 18.07 -3.83 -4.22
N LEU A 337 18.27 -5.13 -3.97
CA LEU A 337 17.22 -6.10 -3.69
C LEU A 337 16.34 -5.65 -2.52
N GLY A 338 16.98 -5.24 -1.42
CA GLY A 338 16.32 -4.68 -0.25
C GLY A 338 15.49 -3.44 -0.60
N ALA A 339 16.05 -2.49 -1.37
CA ALA A 339 15.35 -1.27 -1.77
C ALA A 339 14.11 -1.57 -2.62
N CYS A 340 14.20 -2.48 -3.58
CA CYS A 340 13.04 -2.93 -4.36
C CYS A 340 11.98 -3.60 -3.47
N ALA A 341 12.39 -4.46 -2.53
CA ALA A 341 11.48 -5.09 -1.57
C ALA A 341 10.80 -4.06 -0.65
N GLY A 342 11.53 -3.04 -0.19
CA GLY A 342 11.01 -1.95 0.62
C GLY A 342 9.96 -1.10 -0.10
N ILE A 343 10.18 -0.82 -1.40
CA ILE A 343 9.21 -0.14 -2.27
C ILE A 343 7.95 -0.99 -2.43
N ALA A 344 8.10 -2.27 -2.76
CA ALA A 344 6.98 -3.19 -2.91
C ALA A 344 6.18 -3.31 -1.60
N TRP A 345 6.86 -3.37 -0.45
CA TRP A 345 6.23 -3.44 0.87
C TRP A 345 5.35 -2.22 1.16
N ILE A 346 5.91 -1.01 1.08
CA ILE A 346 5.17 0.21 1.44
C ILE A 346 3.99 0.45 0.49
N ILE A 347 4.17 0.20 -0.80
CA ILE A 347 3.11 0.32 -1.80
C ILE A 347 2.04 -0.75 -1.60
N GLY A 348 2.43 -2.01 -1.36
CA GLY A 348 1.49 -3.10 -1.11
C GLY A 348 0.56 -2.77 0.05
N TYR A 349 1.13 -2.33 1.19
CA TYR A 349 0.35 -1.86 2.34
C TYR A 349 -0.57 -0.70 2.00
N THR A 350 -0.06 0.28 1.24
CA THR A 350 -0.83 1.47 0.88
C THR A 350 -2.02 1.13 -0.04
N LEU A 351 -1.82 0.24 -1.03
CA LEU A 351 -2.87 -0.19 -1.95
C LEU A 351 -3.97 -0.98 -1.25
N ILE A 352 -3.64 -1.86 -0.29
CA ILE A 352 -4.66 -2.54 0.52
C ILE A 352 -5.49 -1.51 1.29
N GLY A 353 -4.84 -0.49 1.85
CA GLY A 353 -5.53 0.56 2.61
C GLY A 353 -6.51 1.37 1.77
N LEU A 354 -6.19 1.63 0.50
CA LEU A 354 -7.00 2.44 -0.40
C LEU A 354 -8.15 1.65 -1.06
N GLU A 355 -7.96 0.36 -1.33
CA GLU A 355 -8.88 -0.44 -2.15
C GLU A 355 -9.84 -1.29 -1.30
N VAL A 356 -9.53 -1.50 -0.01
CA VAL A 356 -10.33 -2.34 0.88
C VAL A 356 -11.17 -1.48 1.82
N ASP A 357 -12.50 -1.69 1.78
CA ASP A 357 -13.48 -1.05 2.65
C ASP A 357 -13.09 -1.12 4.14
N ASP A 358 -13.33 -0.03 4.88
CA ASP A 358 -13.01 0.11 6.31
C ASP A 358 -13.52 -1.07 7.15
N ALA A 359 -14.70 -1.61 6.82
CA ALA A 359 -15.35 -2.70 7.56
C ALA A 359 -14.61 -4.04 7.49
N ILE A 360 -13.82 -4.27 6.43
CA ILE A 360 -13.14 -5.54 6.19
C ILE A 360 -11.61 -5.40 6.11
N ARG A 361 -11.09 -4.17 6.03
CA ARG A 361 -9.66 -3.85 5.96
C ARG A 361 -8.84 -4.60 7.01
N GLY A 362 -9.26 -4.57 8.28
CA GLY A 362 -8.55 -5.25 9.37
C GLY A 362 -8.40 -6.76 9.15
N ARG A 363 -9.46 -7.43 8.66
CA ARG A 363 -9.44 -8.88 8.38
C ARG A 363 -8.52 -9.21 7.21
N THR A 364 -8.57 -8.41 6.14
CA THR A 364 -7.70 -8.59 4.96
C THR A 364 -6.23 -8.41 5.32
N PHE A 365 -5.90 -7.41 6.16
CA PHE A 365 -4.54 -7.22 6.67
C PHE A 365 -4.06 -8.40 7.52
N SER A 366 -4.85 -8.86 8.48
CA SER A 366 -4.49 -10.00 9.32
C SER A 366 -4.30 -11.28 8.50
N PHE A 367 -5.16 -11.51 7.50
CA PHE A 367 -5.03 -12.62 6.55
C PHE A 367 -3.73 -12.54 5.76
N LEU A 368 -3.42 -11.38 5.17
CA LEU A 368 -2.22 -11.18 4.35
C LEU A 368 -0.94 -11.34 5.19
N GLN A 369 -0.88 -10.75 6.37
CA GLN A 369 0.27 -10.88 7.28
C GLN A 369 0.47 -12.33 7.73
N SER A 370 -0.62 -13.02 8.08
CA SER A 370 -0.59 -14.42 8.48
C SER A 370 -0.08 -15.31 7.35
N THR A 371 -0.62 -15.14 6.15
CA THR A 371 -0.24 -15.93 4.98
C THR A 371 1.21 -15.64 4.57
N ALA A 372 1.62 -14.38 4.53
CA ALA A 372 2.99 -13.96 4.27
C ALA A 372 3.98 -14.57 5.26
N ARG A 373 3.67 -14.53 6.56
CA ARG A 373 4.49 -15.14 7.61
C ARG A 373 4.61 -16.66 7.38
N VAL A 374 3.50 -17.36 7.12
CA VAL A 374 3.51 -18.81 6.84
C VAL A 374 4.32 -19.14 5.58
N THR A 375 4.15 -18.38 4.49
CA THR A 375 4.91 -18.55 3.24
C THR A 375 6.41 -18.36 3.48
N LEU A 376 6.81 -17.27 4.13
CA LEU A 376 8.21 -16.99 4.45
C LEU A 376 8.84 -18.15 5.22
N LEU A 377 8.17 -18.58 6.28
CA LEU A 377 8.57 -19.64 7.18
C LEU A 377 8.69 -21.01 6.48
N LEU A 378 7.72 -21.35 5.64
CA LEU A 378 7.74 -22.56 4.81
C LEU A 378 8.92 -22.55 3.84
N VAL A 379 9.12 -21.45 3.10
CA VAL A 379 10.18 -21.37 2.09
C VAL A 379 11.55 -21.40 2.73
N VAL A 380 11.77 -20.65 3.81
CA VAL A 380 13.04 -20.67 4.56
C VAL A 380 13.41 -22.10 5.02
N SER A 381 12.42 -22.87 5.48
CA SER A 381 12.62 -24.24 5.95
C SER A 381 12.92 -25.23 4.81
N LEU A 382 12.37 -24.99 3.61
CA LEU A 382 12.57 -25.85 2.44
C LEU A 382 13.79 -25.47 1.60
N ALA A 383 14.26 -24.22 1.70
CA ALA A 383 15.33 -23.66 0.89
C ALA A 383 16.64 -24.47 1.02
N ASN A 384 17.07 -24.75 2.25
CA ASN A 384 18.29 -25.50 2.53
C ASN A 384 18.21 -26.99 2.15
N PRO A 385 17.14 -27.73 2.48
CA PRO A 385 16.94 -29.08 1.95
C PRO A 385 16.96 -29.14 0.42
N LEU A 386 16.32 -28.17 -0.26
CA LEU A 386 16.34 -28.09 -1.72
C LEU A 386 17.76 -27.84 -2.26
N ALA A 387 18.51 -26.94 -1.61
CA ALA A 387 19.91 -26.68 -1.92
C ALA A 387 20.77 -27.95 -1.74
N ALA A 388 20.56 -28.69 -0.64
CA ALA A 388 21.29 -29.90 -0.33
C ALA A 388 21.03 -31.04 -1.33
N ILE A 389 19.80 -31.15 -1.85
CA ILE A 389 19.45 -32.17 -2.86
C ILE A 389 20.23 -31.93 -4.15
N PHE A 390 20.31 -30.69 -4.61
CA PHE A 390 21.03 -30.32 -5.83
C PHE A 390 22.56 -30.48 -5.68
N GLY A 391 23.12 -30.15 -4.52
CA GLY A 391 24.55 -30.31 -4.26
C GLY A 391 25.42 -29.27 -4.96
N LEU A 392 26.71 -29.56 -5.11
CA LEU A 392 27.73 -28.68 -5.68
C LEU A 392 28.11 -29.17 -7.09
N HIS A 393 28.00 -28.30 -8.09
CA HIS A 393 28.47 -28.56 -9.45
C HIS A 393 29.56 -27.54 -9.83
N VAL A 394 30.61 -27.99 -10.51
CA VAL A 394 31.67 -27.13 -11.04
C VAL A 394 31.72 -27.36 -12.54
N LEU A 395 31.44 -26.31 -13.31
CA LEU A 395 31.54 -26.29 -14.76
C LEU A 395 32.95 -25.80 -15.13
N ALA A 396 33.78 -26.70 -15.63
CA ALA A 396 35.10 -26.35 -16.17
C ALA A 396 35.00 -26.14 -17.69
N LEU A 397 35.30 -24.92 -18.14
CA LEU A 397 35.37 -24.51 -19.55
C LEU A 397 36.79 -24.00 -19.84
N GLY A 398 37.72 -24.92 -20.13
CA GLY A 398 39.13 -24.58 -20.31
C GLY A 398 39.76 -24.02 -19.03
N GLU A 399 40.30 -22.80 -19.07
CA GLU A 399 40.83 -22.11 -17.89
C GLU A 399 39.74 -21.49 -16.99
N PHE A 400 38.48 -21.45 -17.45
CA PHE A 400 37.38 -20.87 -16.69
C PHE A 400 36.65 -21.94 -15.86
N SER A 401 36.71 -21.82 -14.54
CA SER A 401 35.90 -22.63 -13.63
C SER A 401 34.72 -21.82 -13.09
N TYR A 402 33.50 -22.27 -13.36
CA TYR A 402 32.29 -21.68 -12.81
C TYR A 402 31.64 -22.63 -11.79
N ARG A 403 31.55 -22.17 -10.54
CA ARG A 403 30.89 -22.92 -9.47
C ARG A 403 29.38 -22.66 -9.55
N PHE A 404 28.57 -23.70 -9.41
CA PHE A 404 27.13 -23.58 -9.31
C PHE A 404 26.60 -24.61 -8.32
N ASP A 405 26.27 -24.16 -7.11
CA ASP A 405 25.72 -25.03 -6.08
C ASP A 405 24.21 -24.84 -5.88
N GLY A 406 23.64 -25.65 -5.00
CA GLY A 406 22.22 -25.64 -4.73
C GLY A 406 21.71 -24.32 -4.16
N THR A 407 22.55 -23.50 -3.52
CA THR A 407 22.12 -22.19 -3.05
C THR A 407 21.90 -21.25 -4.23
N ASN A 408 22.78 -21.29 -5.24
CA ASN A 408 22.58 -20.57 -6.50
C ASN A 408 21.28 -21.00 -7.19
N LEU A 409 20.98 -22.31 -7.22
CA LEU A 409 19.72 -22.80 -7.78
C LEU A 409 18.50 -22.27 -7.01
N VAL A 410 18.53 -22.30 -5.68
CA VAL A 410 17.42 -21.82 -4.84
C VAL A 410 17.20 -20.32 -5.04
N LEU A 411 18.26 -19.52 -5.09
CA LEU A 411 18.19 -18.09 -5.38
C LEU A 411 17.67 -17.84 -6.81
N LEU A 412 18.09 -18.65 -7.79
CA LEU A 412 17.62 -18.55 -9.18
C LEU A 412 16.12 -18.87 -9.29
N ILE A 413 15.64 -19.93 -8.63
CA ILE A 413 14.22 -20.29 -8.56
C ILE A 413 13.44 -19.16 -7.87
N GLY A 414 13.94 -18.64 -6.74
CA GLY A 414 13.33 -17.52 -6.03
C GLY A 414 13.26 -16.25 -6.89
N GLY A 415 14.32 -15.95 -7.62
CA GLY A 415 14.40 -14.82 -8.55
C GLY A 415 13.45 -14.97 -9.73
N ALA A 416 13.41 -16.14 -10.37
CA ALA A 416 12.47 -16.44 -11.46
C ALA A 416 11.01 -16.39 -10.98
N LEU A 417 10.72 -16.91 -9.78
CA LEU A 417 9.41 -16.79 -9.15
C LEU A 417 9.03 -15.32 -8.92
N ALA A 418 9.93 -14.51 -8.36
CA ALA A 418 9.72 -13.09 -8.14
C ALA A 418 9.48 -12.32 -9.45
N VAL A 419 10.24 -12.60 -10.50
CA VAL A 419 9.99 -12.03 -11.84
C VAL A 419 8.61 -12.44 -12.33
N GLY A 420 8.27 -13.73 -12.25
CA GLY A 420 6.98 -14.24 -12.68
C GLY A 420 5.80 -13.59 -11.94
N VAL A 421 5.84 -13.55 -10.61
CA VAL A 421 4.78 -12.92 -9.81
C VAL A 421 4.75 -11.40 -9.96
N GLY A 422 5.91 -10.75 -10.16
CA GLY A 422 6.01 -9.32 -10.44
C GLY A 422 5.36 -8.94 -11.76
N VAL A 423 5.62 -9.72 -12.81
CA VAL A 423 4.98 -9.57 -14.13
C VAL A 423 3.48 -9.88 -14.05
N LEU A 424 3.07 -10.91 -13.31
CA LEU A 424 1.66 -11.20 -13.10
C LEU A 424 0.94 -10.08 -12.34
N ALA A 425 1.58 -9.52 -11.30
CA ALA A 425 1.06 -8.38 -10.56
C ALA A 425 0.95 -7.15 -11.45
N LEU A 426 1.98 -6.86 -12.27
CA LEU A 426 1.92 -5.81 -13.30
C LEU A 426 0.70 -6.02 -14.21
N ARG A 427 0.54 -7.20 -14.79
CA ARG A 427 -0.59 -7.50 -15.71
C ARG A 427 -1.96 -7.38 -15.05
N HIS A 428 -2.08 -7.75 -13.78
CA HIS A 428 -3.36 -7.71 -13.06
C HIS A 428 -3.72 -6.33 -12.55
N MET A 429 -2.71 -5.50 -12.25
CA MET A 429 -2.88 -4.22 -11.57
C MET A 429 -2.64 -3.01 -12.49
N ASP A 430 -2.18 -3.23 -13.74
CA ASP A 430 -1.93 -2.14 -14.69
C ASP A 430 -3.18 -1.29 -14.93
N ASP A 431 -3.08 -0.03 -14.52
CA ASP A 431 -4.10 1.00 -14.60
C ASP A 431 -3.89 2.01 -15.73
N ARG A 432 -2.80 1.89 -16.50
CA ARG A 432 -2.46 2.78 -17.64
C ARG A 432 -2.38 1.99 -18.96
N LYS A 433 -3.44 1.24 -19.26
CA LYS A 433 -3.51 0.43 -20.51
C LYS A 433 -3.25 1.31 -21.73
N GLY A 434 -2.41 0.84 -22.65
CA GLY A 434 -2.02 1.56 -23.87
C GLY A 434 -0.71 2.35 -23.76
N ILE A 435 -0.24 2.71 -22.56
CA ILE A 435 1.07 3.34 -22.35
C ILE A 435 2.10 2.25 -22.08
N SER A 436 3.16 2.19 -22.90
CA SER A 436 4.26 1.24 -22.68
C SER A 436 4.96 1.54 -21.35
N LEU A 437 5.33 0.50 -20.61
CA LEU A 437 5.99 0.65 -19.30
C LEU A 437 7.33 1.41 -19.42
N ALA A 438 8.04 1.26 -20.53
CA ALA A 438 9.28 1.98 -20.79
C ALA A 438 9.05 3.49 -20.99
N ALA A 439 8.01 3.87 -21.75
CA ALA A 439 7.64 5.26 -21.91
C ALA A 439 7.27 5.87 -20.55
N ASP A 440 6.43 5.18 -19.78
CA ASP A 440 5.98 5.58 -18.44
C ASP A 440 7.14 5.83 -17.47
N LEU A 441 8.12 4.92 -17.46
CA LEU A 441 9.33 5.02 -16.66
C LEU A 441 10.17 6.25 -17.04
N ILE A 442 10.36 6.49 -18.35
CA ILE A 442 11.18 7.59 -18.85
C ILE A 442 10.57 8.94 -18.48
N ALA A 443 9.26 9.13 -18.65
CA ALA A 443 8.62 10.38 -18.26
C ALA A 443 8.68 10.61 -16.75
N ALA A 444 8.45 9.56 -15.95
CA ALA A 444 8.54 9.67 -14.50
C ALA A 444 9.94 10.06 -14.02
N VAL A 445 11.00 9.53 -14.62
CA VAL A 445 12.40 9.91 -14.32
C VAL A 445 12.69 11.35 -14.75
N ARG A 446 12.08 11.83 -15.84
CA ARG A 446 12.18 13.22 -16.30
C ARG A 446 11.35 14.21 -15.48
N GLY A 447 10.54 13.72 -14.52
CA GLY A 447 9.57 14.53 -13.80
C GLY A 447 8.42 15.02 -14.69
N GLU A 448 8.26 14.42 -15.86
CA GLU A 448 7.17 14.66 -16.78
C GLU A 448 5.99 13.78 -16.33
N GLN A 449 4.86 14.42 -16.08
CA GLN A 449 3.62 13.67 -15.95
C GLN A 449 3.21 13.26 -17.35
N PHE A 450 3.04 11.96 -17.59
CA PHE A 450 2.10 11.58 -18.64
C PHE A 450 0.80 12.29 -18.27
N PRO A 451 0.23 13.12 -19.15
CA PRO A 451 -1.14 13.52 -18.95
C PRO A 451 -1.90 12.22 -18.68
N THR A 452 -2.69 12.21 -17.61
CA THR A 452 -3.72 11.20 -17.44
C THR A 452 -4.64 11.39 -18.64
N GLU A 453 -4.23 10.90 -19.81
CA GLU A 453 -4.99 11.04 -21.03
C GLU A 453 -6.30 10.33 -20.76
N ALA A 454 -7.34 11.15 -20.89
CA ALA A 454 -8.76 10.90 -20.73
C ALA A 454 -9.12 9.52 -20.23
N ALA A 455 -9.82 9.51 -19.09
CA ALA A 455 -10.73 8.45 -18.67
C ALA A 455 -11.12 7.56 -19.87
N GLU A 456 -10.73 6.27 -19.79
CA GLU A 456 -11.21 5.19 -20.67
C GLU A 456 -12.54 5.61 -21.27
N HIS A 457 -12.60 5.77 -22.60
CA HIS A 457 -13.78 6.13 -23.40
C HIS A 457 -15.03 5.80 -22.61
N VAL A 458 -15.51 6.80 -21.86
CA VAL A 458 -16.56 6.52 -20.92
C VAL A 458 -17.78 6.36 -21.81
N PRO A 459 -18.48 5.21 -21.81
CA PRO A 459 -19.42 4.86 -22.89
C PRO A 459 -20.67 5.77 -22.98
N GLY A 460 -20.68 6.92 -22.29
CA GLY A 460 -21.78 7.87 -22.22
C GLY A 460 -21.34 9.31 -22.56
N LEU A 461 -22.29 10.12 -23.01
CA LEU A 461 -22.07 11.51 -23.38
C LEU A 461 -22.37 12.45 -22.20
N PHE A 462 -21.52 13.44 -21.96
CA PHE A 462 -21.68 14.44 -20.90
C PHE A 462 -21.90 15.84 -21.50
N VAL A 463 -23.07 16.43 -21.26
CA VAL A 463 -23.46 17.76 -21.76
C VAL A 463 -23.79 18.70 -20.58
N ALA A 464 -23.16 19.88 -20.57
CA ALA A 464 -23.42 20.91 -19.57
C ALA A 464 -24.16 22.11 -20.19
N PHE A 465 -25.12 22.68 -19.45
CA PHE A 465 -25.85 23.89 -19.84
C PHE A 465 -25.36 25.06 -18.99
N GLU A 466 -24.86 26.10 -19.65
CA GLU A 466 -24.21 27.26 -19.04
C GLU A 466 -24.83 28.58 -19.55
N GLY A 467 -24.59 29.68 -18.82
CA GLY A 467 -25.18 30.99 -19.10
C GLY A 467 -25.62 31.76 -17.85
N GLY A 468 -25.92 33.05 -18.02
CA GLY A 468 -26.33 33.97 -16.95
C GLY A 468 -27.70 33.68 -16.33
N GLU A 469 -28.11 34.47 -15.33
CA GLU A 469 -29.41 34.29 -14.68
C GLU A 469 -30.58 34.53 -15.64
N GLY A 470 -31.65 33.76 -15.48
CA GLY A 470 -32.85 33.86 -16.33
C GLY A 470 -32.67 33.53 -17.82
N SER A 471 -31.54 32.95 -18.23
CA SER A 471 -31.29 32.60 -19.64
C SER A 471 -32.08 31.38 -20.14
N GLY A 472 -32.68 30.58 -19.24
CA GLY A 472 -33.48 29.40 -19.60
C GLY A 472 -32.73 28.06 -19.60
N LYS A 473 -31.54 27.99 -18.98
CA LYS A 473 -30.73 26.75 -18.85
C LYS A 473 -31.52 25.57 -18.31
N THR A 474 -32.18 25.75 -17.17
CA THR A 474 -32.98 24.70 -16.51
C THR A 474 -34.11 24.21 -17.41
N THR A 475 -34.71 25.11 -18.20
CA THR A 475 -35.76 24.77 -19.15
C THR A 475 -35.19 23.93 -20.31
N GLN A 476 -34.11 24.39 -20.94
CA GLN A 476 -33.52 23.69 -22.08
C GLN A 476 -32.89 22.36 -21.68
N SER A 477 -32.18 22.28 -20.55
CA SER A 477 -31.60 21.03 -20.05
C SER A 477 -32.69 19.98 -19.79
N ARG A 478 -33.87 20.39 -19.29
CA ARG A 478 -35.03 19.52 -19.12
C ARG A 478 -35.63 19.06 -20.45
N LEU A 479 -35.84 19.98 -21.40
CA LEU A 479 -36.42 19.64 -22.70
C LEU A 479 -35.54 18.67 -23.49
N ILE A 480 -34.22 18.89 -23.48
CA ILE A 480 -33.25 18.01 -24.12
C ILE A 480 -33.19 16.65 -23.41
N ALA A 481 -33.23 16.63 -22.07
CA ALA A 481 -33.27 15.36 -21.34
C ALA A 481 -34.55 14.55 -21.65
N ILE A 482 -35.70 15.20 -21.80
CA ILE A 482 -36.95 14.53 -22.22
C ILE A 482 -36.79 13.98 -23.64
N TRP A 483 -36.37 14.82 -24.59
CA TRP A 483 -36.18 14.41 -25.98
C TRP A 483 -35.23 13.22 -26.12
N LEU A 484 -34.09 13.22 -25.41
CA LEU A 484 -33.14 12.11 -25.45
C LEU A 484 -33.72 10.81 -24.87
N ARG A 485 -34.55 10.88 -23.82
CA ARG A 485 -35.26 9.71 -23.29
C ARG A 485 -36.28 9.18 -24.29
N ASP A 486 -36.98 10.06 -25.00
CA ASP A 486 -37.93 9.67 -26.05
C ASP A 486 -37.22 9.01 -27.25
N GLN A 487 -35.92 9.27 -27.44
CA GLN A 487 -35.07 8.58 -28.43
C GLN A 487 -34.51 7.24 -27.91
N GLY A 488 -34.84 6.82 -26.68
CA GLY A 488 -34.43 5.52 -26.12
C GLY A 488 -33.09 5.53 -25.35
N PHE A 489 -32.47 6.68 -25.13
CA PHE A 489 -31.23 6.77 -24.35
C PHE A 489 -31.49 6.74 -22.84
N ASP A 490 -30.58 6.14 -22.06
CA ASP A 490 -30.55 6.33 -20.60
C ASP A 490 -29.99 7.72 -20.28
N VAL A 491 -30.81 8.59 -19.68
CA VAL A 491 -30.47 10.00 -19.44
C VAL A 491 -30.53 10.36 -17.95
N VAL A 492 -29.38 10.71 -17.40
CA VAL A 492 -29.24 11.31 -16.07
C VAL A 492 -29.29 12.81 -16.17
N GLN A 493 -30.40 13.39 -15.72
CA GLN A 493 -30.50 14.84 -15.59
C GLN A 493 -30.07 15.28 -14.18
N THR A 494 -29.24 16.31 -14.11
CA THR A 494 -28.65 16.78 -12.85
C THR A 494 -28.41 18.30 -12.86
N ARG A 495 -27.94 18.88 -11.74
CA ARG A 495 -27.66 20.31 -11.58
C ARG A 495 -26.60 20.58 -10.53
N GLU A 496 -25.89 21.69 -10.69
CA GLU A 496 -24.94 22.20 -9.70
C GLU A 496 -25.32 23.62 -9.22
N PRO A 497 -25.26 23.90 -7.91
CA PRO A 497 -25.07 22.96 -6.82
C PRO A 497 -26.38 22.24 -6.47
N GLY A 498 -26.33 21.09 -5.79
CA GLY A 498 -27.52 20.51 -5.15
C GLY A 498 -28.01 19.13 -5.60
N SER A 499 -27.31 18.42 -6.49
CA SER A 499 -27.76 17.10 -6.96
C SER A 499 -27.39 15.91 -6.06
N THR A 500 -26.76 16.16 -4.91
CA THR A 500 -26.47 15.15 -3.89
C THR A 500 -27.05 15.57 -2.54
N LYS A 501 -27.15 14.64 -1.57
CA LYS A 501 -27.63 14.98 -0.22
C LYS A 501 -26.77 16.06 0.46
N ILE A 502 -25.46 15.98 0.29
CA ILE A 502 -24.51 16.99 0.78
C ILE A 502 -24.64 18.25 -0.06
N GLY A 503 -24.71 18.11 -1.38
CA GLY A 503 -24.89 19.23 -2.29
C GLY A 503 -26.13 20.08 -2.00
N MET A 504 -27.26 19.46 -1.62
CA MET A 504 -28.47 20.19 -1.22
C MET A 504 -28.21 21.09 0.00
N ARG A 505 -27.40 20.63 0.96
CA ARG A 505 -27.02 21.43 2.15
C ARG A 505 -26.05 22.55 1.77
N LEU A 506 -25.09 22.27 0.89
CA LEU A 506 -24.15 23.28 0.37
C LEU A 506 -24.89 24.34 -0.44
N ARG A 507 -25.85 23.94 -1.30
CA ARG A 507 -26.73 24.83 -2.04
C ARG A 507 -27.51 25.76 -1.11
N ALA A 508 -28.07 25.24 -0.01
CA ALA A 508 -28.80 26.05 0.95
C ALA A 508 -27.90 27.16 1.53
N ILE A 509 -26.65 26.84 1.89
CA ILE A 509 -25.68 27.83 2.39
C ILE A 509 -25.28 28.83 1.31
N LEU A 510 -25.01 28.35 0.08
CA LEU A 510 -24.52 29.19 -1.02
C LEU A 510 -25.55 30.22 -1.50
N LEU A 511 -26.84 29.86 -1.47
CA LEU A 511 -27.93 30.68 -2.01
C LEU A 511 -28.70 31.46 -0.93
N ASP A 512 -28.42 31.25 0.35
CA ASP A 512 -29.08 31.97 1.44
C ASP A 512 -28.78 33.48 1.35
N ALA A 513 -29.82 34.28 1.11
CA ALA A 513 -29.74 35.73 1.00
C ALA A 513 -29.40 36.42 2.35
N ALA A 514 -29.57 35.72 3.48
CA ALA A 514 -29.18 36.22 4.80
C ALA A 514 -27.66 36.11 5.06
N GLU A 515 -26.97 35.21 4.37
CA GLU A 515 -25.54 34.92 4.55
C GLU A 515 -24.64 35.83 3.70
N ARG A 516 -24.68 37.14 3.97
CA ARG A 516 -23.85 38.15 3.28
C ARG A 516 -22.36 38.16 3.68
N GLY A 517 -21.96 37.32 4.65
CA GLY A 517 -20.59 37.27 5.20
C GLY A 517 -19.64 36.28 4.52
N LEU A 518 -20.10 35.53 3.52
CA LEU A 518 -19.29 34.50 2.86
C LEU A 518 -18.19 35.13 1.99
N SER A 519 -16.92 34.85 2.30
CA SER A 519 -15.81 35.32 1.48
C SER A 519 -15.83 34.68 0.08
N ALA A 520 -15.37 35.39 -0.95
CA ALA A 520 -15.32 34.87 -2.32
C ALA A 520 -14.52 33.54 -2.43
N ARG A 521 -13.44 33.39 -1.65
CA ARG A 521 -12.67 32.13 -1.59
C ARG A 521 -13.48 31.00 -0.96
N SER A 522 -14.22 31.29 0.11
CA SER A 522 -15.10 30.30 0.75
C SER A 522 -16.23 29.85 -0.19
N GLU A 523 -16.83 30.79 -0.92
CA GLU A 523 -17.83 30.50 -1.96
C GLU A 523 -17.26 29.55 -3.04
N ALA A 524 -16.09 29.89 -3.60
CA ALA A 524 -15.43 29.05 -4.59
C ALA A 524 -15.11 27.63 -4.07
N LEU A 525 -14.67 27.53 -2.81
CA LEU A 525 -14.38 26.25 -2.15
C LEU A 525 -15.64 25.40 -1.93
N LEU A 526 -16.77 26.02 -1.57
CA LEU A 526 -18.03 25.32 -1.37
C LEU A 526 -18.62 24.80 -2.69
N TYR A 527 -18.53 25.59 -3.77
CA TYR A 527 -18.86 25.11 -5.12
C TYR A 527 -17.97 23.95 -5.55
N ALA A 528 -16.65 24.04 -5.32
CA ALA A 528 -15.73 22.95 -5.62
C ALA A 528 -16.03 21.68 -4.80
N ALA A 529 -16.44 21.83 -3.53
CA ALA A 529 -16.82 20.71 -2.67
C ALA A 529 -18.12 20.02 -3.12
N ASP A 530 -19.16 20.78 -3.50
CA ASP A 530 -20.39 20.23 -4.08
C ASP A 530 -20.08 19.45 -5.35
N ARG A 531 -19.26 20.03 -6.22
CA ARG A 531 -18.86 19.45 -7.50
C ARG A 531 -18.07 18.15 -7.34
N ALA A 532 -17.13 18.09 -6.40
CA ALA A 532 -16.37 16.87 -6.14
C ALA A 532 -17.29 15.70 -5.75
N GLU A 533 -18.24 15.95 -4.86
CA GLU A 533 -19.24 14.95 -4.45
C GLU A 533 -20.17 14.59 -5.61
N HIS A 534 -20.60 15.58 -6.41
CA HIS A 534 -21.49 15.36 -7.54
C HIS A 534 -20.85 14.51 -8.65
N VAL A 535 -19.59 14.77 -8.98
CA VAL A 535 -18.84 13.97 -9.95
C VAL A 535 -18.71 12.53 -9.47
N GLU A 536 -18.30 12.33 -8.22
CA GLU A 536 -18.03 11.01 -7.66
C GLU A 536 -19.30 10.16 -7.50
N LYS A 537 -20.42 10.77 -7.07
CA LYS A 537 -21.64 10.03 -6.74
C LYS A 537 -22.65 9.93 -7.88
N VAL A 538 -22.61 10.84 -8.85
CA VAL A 538 -23.66 10.94 -9.89
C VAL A 538 -23.07 10.87 -11.29
N ILE A 539 -22.20 11.82 -11.66
CA ILE A 539 -21.77 11.98 -13.06
C ILE A 539 -20.91 10.80 -13.50
N ARG A 540 -19.82 10.51 -12.78
CA ARG A 540 -18.87 9.47 -13.18
C ARG A 540 -19.49 8.06 -13.21
N PRO A 541 -20.29 7.62 -12.20
CA PRO A 541 -21.00 6.36 -12.29
C PRO A 541 -22.00 6.28 -13.45
N ALA A 542 -22.62 7.40 -13.84
CA ALA A 542 -23.54 7.46 -14.96
C ALA A 542 -22.85 7.35 -16.31
N LEU A 543 -21.75 8.05 -16.48
CA LEU A 543 -20.96 7.92 -17.69
C LEU A 543 -20.44 6.48 -17.80
N TYR A 544 -19.88 5.88 -16.73
CA TYR A 544 -19.30 4.53 -16.80
C TYR A 544 -20.26 3.43 -17.26
N ARG A 545 -21.56 3.59 -17.02
CA ARG A 545 -22.58 2.63 -17.48
C ARG A 545 -23.16 2.95 -18.87
N GLY A 546 -22.65 3.99 -19.53
CA GLY A 546 -23.05 4.38 -20.88
C GLY A 546 -24.15 5.44 -20.98
N SER A 547 -24.55 6.06 -19.86
CA SER A 547 -25.67 7.02 -19.86
C SER A 547 -25.27 8.39 -20.38
N LEU A 548 -26.25 9.10 -20.92
CA LEU A 548 -26.14 10.52 -21.25
C LEU A 548 -26.37 11.34 -19.98
N VAL A 549 -25.39 12.14 -19.59
CA VAL A 549 -25.51 13.05 -18.43
C VAL A 549 -25.77 14.46 -18.93
N ILE A 550 -26.88 15.04 -18.50
CA ILE A 550 -27.29 16.42 -18.79
C ILE A 550 -27.27 17.21 -17.49
N THR A 551 -26.31 18.14 -17.33
CA THR A 551 -26.18 18.98 -16.13
C THR A 551 -26.57 20.43 -16.38
N ASP A 552 -27.36 21.01 -15.48
CA ASP A 552 -27.56 22.46 -15.38
C ASP A 552 -26.44 23.06 -14.51
N ARG A 553 -25.51 23.77 -15.18
CA ARG A 553 -24.22 24.27 -14.68
C ARG A 553 -23.17 23.21 -14.37
N TYR A 554 -21.91 23.60 -14.56
CA TYR A 554 -20.70 22.84 -14.24
C TYR A 554 -19.52 23.80 -13.93
N VAL A 555 -18.29 23.42 -14.27
CA VAL A 555 -17.06 24.17 -13.98
C VAL A 555 -17.05 25.56 -14.60
N ASP A 556 -17.59 25.73 -15.81
CA ASP A 556 -17.54 27.01 -16.54
C ASP A 556 -18.33 28.10 -15.78
N SER A 557 -19.43 27.74 -15.10
CA SER A 557 -20.10 28.64 -14.14
C SER A 557 -19.17 29.13 -13.03
N SER A 558 -18.29 28.30 -12.47
CA SER A 558 -17.39 28.75 -11.41
C SER A 558 -16.31 29.72 -11.93
N LEU A 559 -15.83 29.51 -13.16
CA LEU A 559 -14.89 30.43 -13.80
C LEU A 559 -15.55 31.80 -14.06
N ALA A 560 -16.79 31.80 -14.56
CA ALA A 560 -17.52 33.03 -14.83
C ALA A 560 -17.90 33.80 -13.55
N TYR A 561 -18.49 33.14 -12.56
CA TYR A 561 -18.99 33.81 -11.36
C TYR A 561 -17.89 34.08 -10.32
N GLN A 562 -17.07 33.09 -9.97
CA GLN A 562 -16.04 33.28 -8.95
C GLN A 562 -14.73 33.82 -9.54
N GLY A 563 -14.34 33.43 -10.76
CA GLY A 563 -13.18 34.00 -11.44
C GLY A 563 -13.42 35.47 -11.83
N ALA A 564 -14.30 35.71 -12.80
CA ALA A 564 -14.55 37.06 -13.31
C ALA A 564 -15.49 37.90 -12.43
N GLY A 565 -16.62 37.34 -11.99
CA GLY A 565 -17.62 38.06 -11.19
C GLY A 565 -17.06 38.56 -9.85
N ARG A 566 -16.42 37.66 -9.08
CA ARG A 566 -15.80 37.92 -7.77
C ARG A 566 -14.32 38.35 -7.83
N ALA A 567 -13.74 38.48 -9.02
CA ALA A 567 -12.35 38.89 -9.26
C ALA A 567 -11.30 38.03 -8.53
N LEU A 568 -11.52 36.72 -8.45
CA LEU A 568 -10.48 35.77 -8.04
C LEU A 568 -9.58 35.45 -9.24
N ASP A 569 -8.32 35.06 -8.99
CA ASP A 569 -7.44 34.61 -10.08
C ASP A 569 -8.07 33.41 -10.80
N PRO A 570 -8.41 33.53 -12.11
CA PRO A 570 -9.03 32.44 -12.86
C PRO A 570 -8.18 31.16 -12.87
N LYS A 571 -6.85 31.28 -12.76
CA LYS A 571 -5.95 30.11 -12.69
C LYS A 571 -6.14 29.33 -11.41
N ASP A 572 -6.37 30.01 -10.29
CA ASP A 572 -6.62 29.36 -9.00
C ASP A 572 -7.99 28.69 -8.97
N VAL A 573 -9.03 29.37 -9.50
CA VAL A 573 -10.38 28.80 -9.63
C VAL A 573 -10.39 27.62 -10.60
N SER A 574 -9.63 27.67 -11.69
CA SER A 574 -9.48 26.56 -12.62
C SER A 574 -8.77 25.36 -11.95
N LYS A 575 -7.64 25.59 -11.28
CA LYS A 575 -6.88 24.52 -10.59
C LYS A 575 -7.71 23.79 -9.54
N ILE A 576 -8.46 24.53 -8.71
CA ILE A 576 -9.26 23.89 -7.66
C ILE A 576 -10.39 23.05 -8.24
N ASN A 577 -11.01 23.51 -9.32
CA ASN A 577 -12.09 22.77 -9.98
C ASN A 577 -11.59 21.57 -10.77
N ALA A 578 -10.43 21.69 -11.44
CA ALA A 578 -9.77 20.57 -12.08
C ALA A 578 -9.41 19.47 -11.06
N TRP A 579 -8.94 19.87 -9.88
CA TRP A 579 -8.71 18.92 -8.78
C TRP A 579 -10.02 18.31 -8.27
N ALA A 580 -11.05 19.12 -8.05
CA ALA A 580 -12.36 18.66 -7.56
C ALA A 580 -13.04 17.67 -8.50
N THR A 581 -12.95 17.85 -9.82
CA THR A 581 -13.59 16.96 -10.80
C THR A 581 -12.71 15.78 -11.24
N GLY A 582 -11.45 15.75 -10.80
CA GLY A 582 -10.44 14.84 -11.34
C GLY A 582 -10.20 15.05 -12.83
N GLY A 583 -10.29 16.30 -13.30
CA GLY A 583 -10.11 16.70 -14.70
C GLY A 583 -11.28 16.37 -15.63
N LEU A 584 -12.42 15.91 -15.11
CA LEU A 584 -13.61 15.65 -15.95
C LEU A 584 -14.13 16.97 -16.54
N VAL A 585 -14.28 16.98 -17.87
CA VAL A 585 -14.86 18.09 -18.63
C VAL A 585 -16.04 17.59 -19.48
N PRO A 586 -17.06 18.42 -19.76
CA PRO A 586 -18.16 18.06 -20.66
C PRO A 586 -17.66 17.84 -22.08
N HIS A 587 -18.29 16.93 -22.80
CA HIS A 587 -18.07 16.73 -24.24
C HIS A 587 -18.67 17.89 -25.04
N LEU A 588 -19.77 18.46 -24.56
CA LEU A 588 -20.42 19.64 -25.11
C LEU A 588 -20.88 20.57 -23.98
N THR A 589 -20.58 21.85 -24.10
CA THR A 589 -21.18 22.90 -23.28
C THR A 589 -22.13 23.73 -24.15
N VAL A 590 -23.41 23.74 -23.77
CA VAL A 590 -24.44 24.59 -24.37
C VAL A 590 -24.46 25.91 -23.61
N LEU A 591 -23.92 26.98 -24.22
CA LEU A 591 -23.98 28.33 -23.65
C LEU A 591 -25.22 29.04 -24.18
N ILE A 592 -26.19 29.29 -23.31
CA ILE A 592 -27.35 30.13 -23.62
C ILE A 592 -27.01 31.58 -23.27
N ASP A 593 -26.65 32.34 -24.29
CA ASP A 593 -26.23 33.73 -24.17
C ASP A 593 -27.45 34.65 -24.14
N THR A 594 -27.67 35.33 -23.03
CA THR A 594 -28.78 36.27 -22.84
C THR A 594 -28.24 37.55 -22.21
N PRO A 595 -28.63 38.74 -22.69
CA PRO A 595 -28.32 39.99 -22.02
C PRO A 595 -28.81 39.98 -20.56
N PRO A 596 -28.00 40.40 -19.56
CA PRO A 596 -28.39 40.37 -18.16
C PRO A 596 -29.67 41.15 -17.87
N GLU A 597 -29.89 42.28 -18.55
CA GLU A 597 -31.11 43.08 -18.42
C GLU A 597 -32.36 42.28 -18.77
N VAL A 598 -32.26 41.43 -19.80
CA VAL A 598 -33.35 40.56 -20.22
C VAL A 598 -33.49 39.37 -19.26
N GLY A 599 -32.37 38.74 -18.88
CA GLY A 599 -32.35 37.58 -18.00
C GLY A 599 -32.92 37.88 -16.61
N LEU A 600 -32.51 38.99 -16.00
CA LEU A 600 -32.96 39.38 -14.65
C LEU A 600 -34.46 39.69 -14.61
N THR A 601 -35.06 40.19 -15.71
CA THR A 601 -36.53 40.42 -15.76
C THR A 601 -37.34 39.11 -15.81
N ARG A 602 -36.72 37.99 -16.17
CA ARG A 602 -37.35 36.66 -16.25
C ARG A 602 -37.32 35.89 -14.94
N LEU A 603 -36.62 36.40 -13.92
CA LEU A 603 -36.55 35.75 -12.60
C LEU A 603 -37.91 35.83 -11.91
N GLY A 604 -38.38 34.70 -11.40
CA GLY A 604 -39.64 34.60 -10.65
C GLY A 604 -39.37 34.36 -9.17
N GLY A 605 -39.84 35.25 -8.30
CA GLY A 605 -39.72 35.11 -6.84
C GLY A 605 -38.71 36.09 -6.21
N ALA A 606 -38.35 35.83 -4.96
CA ALA A 606 -37.32 36.60 -4.26
C ALA A 606 -35.93 36.19 -4.76
N ALA A 607 -35.13 37.18 -5.17
CA ALA A 607 -33.78 36.96 -5.69
C ALA A 607 -32.89 36.30 -4.62
N ASP A 608 -32.15 35.27 -5.03
CA ASP A 608 -31.12 34.68 -4.18
C ASP A 608 -29.89 35.61 -4.06
N ARG A 609 -28.90 35.19 -3.26
CA ARG A 609 -27.70 35.99 -2.99
C ARG A 609 -26.90 36.36 -4.24
N ILE A 610 -26.88 35.51 -5.27
CA ILE A 610 -26.14 35.74 -6.52
C ILE A 610 -27.00 36.54 -7.51
N GLU A 611 -28.29 36.26 -7.57
CA GLU A 611 -29.27 37.01 -8.37
C GLU A 611 -29.43 38.47 -7.90
N SER A 612 -29.08 38.74 -6.64
CA SER A 612 -29.11 40.09 -6.05
C SER A 612 -27.84 40.93 -6.33
N GLU A 613 -26.88 40.41 -7.10
CA GLU A 613 -25.67 41.15 -7.45
C GLU A 613 -25.95 42.29 -8.46
N PRO A 614 -25.12 43.34 -8.52
CA PRO A 614 -25.31 44.44 -9.45
C PRO A 614 -25.24 44.02 -10.91
N LEU A 615 -25.88 44.78 -11.81
CA LEU A 615 -25.85 44.51 -13.26
C LEU A 615 -24.43 44.36 -13.82
N GLU A 616 -23.49 45.17 -13.35
CA GLU A 616 -22.07 45.09 -13.74
C GLU A 616 -21.41 43.73 -13.42
N PHE A 617 -21.84 43.07 -12.35
CA PHE A 617 -21.39 41.72 -12.01
C PHE A 617 -21.85 40.73 -13.08
N HIS A 618 -23.13 40.78 -13.45
CA HIS A 618 -23.68 39.88 -14.47
C HIS A 618 -23.12 40.13 -15.87
N GLU A 619 -22.80 41.39 -16.20
CA GLU A 619 -22.08 41.74 -17.43
C GLU A 619 -20.67 41.13 -17.47
N ARG A 620 -19.91 41.18 -16.37
CA ARG A 620 -18.61 40.50 -16.27
C ARG A 620 -18.74 38.98 -16.44
N VAL A 621 -19.74 38.37 -15.79
CA VAL A 621 -20.03 36.93 -15.91
C VAL A 621 -20.33 36.54 -17.35
N ARG A 622 -21.21 37.29 -18.03
CA ARG A 622 -21.56 37.05 -19.43
C ARG A 622 -20.35 37.18 -20.36
N LYS A 623 -19.54 38.22 -20.17
CA LYS A 623 -18.31 38.43 -20.93
C LYS A 623 -17.35 37.25 -20.79
N GLU A 624 -17.21 36.71 -19.58
CA GLU A 624 -16.35 35.56 -19.32
C GLU A 624 -16.87 34.28 -20.00
N PHE A 625 -18.18 34.00 -19.92
CA PHE A 625 -18.76 32.87 -20.67
C PHE A 625 -18.48 32.94 -22.18
N ARG A 626 -18.62 34.13 -22.78
CA ARG A 626 -18.30 34.35 -24.20
C ARG A 626 -16.81 34.14 -24.49
N ALA A 627 -15.93 34.58 -23.59
CA ALA A 627 -14.49 34.37 -23.72
C ALA A 627 -14.13 32.87 -23.64
N LEU A 628 -14.71 32.12 -22.72
CA LEU A 628 -14.54 30.67 -22.60
C LEU A 628 -15.02 29.94 -23.86
N ALA A 629 -16.19 30.33 -24.39
CA ALA A 629 -16.72 29.75 -25.62
C ALA A 629 -15.85 30.04 -26.85
N ALA A 630 -15.34 31.27 -26.97
CA ALA A 630 -14.43 31.66 -28.06
C ALA A 630 -13.07 30.94 -27.98
N ALA A 631 -12.62 30.58 -26.78
CA ALA A 631 -11.35 29.88 -26.57
C ALA A 631 -11.40 28.37 -26.91
N ALA A 632 -12.59 27.77 -26.98
CA ALA A 632 -12.78 26.32 -27.24
C ALA A 632 -14.00 26.04 -28.14
N PRO A 633 -14.06 26.60 -29.36
CA PRO A 633 -15.25 26.56 -30.23
C PRO A 633 -15.75 25.14 -30.55
N GLU A 634 -14.87 24.14 -30.53
CA GLU A 634 -15.19 22.73 -30.74
C GLU A 634 -16.04 22.11 -29.60
N ARG A 635 -15.88 22.61 -28.37
CA ARG A 635 -16.58 22.13 -27.16
C ARG A 635 -17.86 22.91 -26.86
N TYR A 636 -18.06 24.07 -27.49
CA TYR A 636 -19.23 24.93 -27.22
C TYR A 636 -20.24 24.94 -28.36
N VAL A 637 -21.50 25.08 -27.98
CA VAL A 637 -22.53 25.64 -28.85
C VAL A 637 -23.13 26.85 -28.17
N VAL A 638 -23.00 28.00 -28.82
CA VAL A 638 -23.55 29.27 -28.31
C VAL A 638 -24.89 29.51 -28.98
N VAL A 639 -25.95 29.62 -28.19
CA VAL A 639 -27.31 29.89 -28.66
C VAL A 639 -27.81 31.21 -28.10
N ASP A 640 -28.52 31.98 -28.93
CA ASP A 640 -29.11 33.25 -28.52
C ASP A 640 -30.37 32.99 -27.67
N GLY A 641 -30.28 33.31 -26.38
CA GLY A 641 -31.37 33.13 -25.40
C GLY A 641 -32.50 34.16 -25.50
N THR A 642 -32.45 35.09 -26.46
CA THR A 642 -33.57 35.98 -26.80
C THR A 642 -34.56 35.36 -27.78
N LEU A 643 -34.17 34.27 -28.46
CA LEU A 643 -35.03 33.56 -29.41
C LEU A 643 -36.17 32.79 -28.72
N PRO A 644 -37.24 32.44 -29.46
CA PRO A 644 -38.29 31.55 -28.96
C PRO A 644 -37.72 30.20 -28.47
N GLN A 645 -38.31 29.67 -27.39
CA GLN A 645 -37.83 28.46 -26.71
C GLN A 645 -37.67 27.26 -27.66
N ASP A 646 -38.61 27.06 -28.58
CA ASP A 646 -38.60 25.95 -29.53
C ASP A 646 -37.47 26.06 -30.56
N VAL A 647 -37.14 27.28 -30.99
CA VAL A 647 -36.00 27.55 -31.88
C VAL A 647 -34.69 27.21 -31.19
N ILE A 648 -34.52 27.64 -29.93
CA ILE A 648 -33.33 27.31 -29.12
C ILE A 648 -33.23 25.80 -28.94
N THR A 649 -34.33 25.12 -28.60
CA THR A 649 -34.34 23.66 -28.44
C THR A 649 -33.89 22.95 -29.71
N ARG A 650 -34.37 23.35 -30.90
CA ARG A 650 -33.96 22.73 -32.18
C ARG A 650 -32.46 22.90 -32.44
N GLN A 651 -31.91 24.10 -32.25
CA GLN A 651 -30.47 24.34 -32.45
C GLN A 651 -29.61 23.44 -31.56
N ILE A 652 -30.03 23.23 -30.30
CA ILE A 652 -29.32 22.35 -29.37
C ILE A 652 -29.47 20.88 -29.77
N GLN A 653 -30.67 20.46 -30.20
CA GLN A 653 -30.91 19.10 -30.71
C GLN A 653 -30.03 18.79 -31.92
N ASP A 654 -29.94 19.70 -32.88
CA ASP A 654 -29.14 19.54 -34.10
C ASP A 654 -27.66 19.31 -33.75
N ARG A 655 -27.10 20.13 -32.85
CA ARG A 655 -25.72 19.95 -32.39
C ARG A 655 -25.51 18.64 -31.63
N ILE A 656 -26.45 18.25 -30.76
CA ILE A 656 -26.34 17.00 -30.00
C ILE A 656 -26.38 15.78 -30.94
N ARG A 657 -27.21 15.80 -31.99
CA ARG A 657 -27.29 14.70 -32.97
C ARG A 657 -25.94 14.38 -33.62
N GLU A 658 -25.11 15.38 -33.86
CA GLU A 658 -23.78 15.21 -34.46
C GLU A 658 -22.80 14.44 -33.56
N ILE A 659 -23.05 14.39 -32.24
CA ILE A 659 -22.17 13.79 -31.25
C ILE A 659 -22.82 12.65 -30.47
N LEU A 660 -24.03 12.24 -30.85
CA LEU A 660 -24.71 11.11 -30.22
C LEU A 660 -23.99 9.79 -30.57
N PRO A 661 -23.80 8.89 -29.59
CA PRO A 661 -23.31 7.55 -29.87
C PRO A 661 -24.33 6.74 -30.67
N ASP A 662 -23.86 5.86 -31.55
CA ASP A 662 -24.68 4.95 -32.35
C ASP A 662 -25.57 4.09 -31.42
N PRO A 663 -26.91 4.04 -31.61
CA PRO A 663 -27.83 3.43 -30.64
C PRO A 663 -27.72 1.91 -30.47
N VAL A 664 -26.83 1.24 -31.23
CA VAL A 664 -26.65 -0.22 -31.20
C VAL A 664 -25.29 -0.56 -30.59
N PRO A 665 -25.24 -1.19 -29.41
CA PRO A 665 -24.00 -1.81 -28.91
C PRO A 665 -23.49 -2.80 -29.96
N ARG A 666 -22.21 -2.76 -30.34
CA ARG A 666 -21.61 -3.69 -31.33
C ARG A 666 -21.86 -5.18 -31.03
N GLU A 667 -22.06 -5.54 -29.75
CA GLU A 667 -22.42 -6.91 -29.34
C GLU A 667 -23.81 -7.37 -29.85
N SER A 668 -24.68 -6.43 -30.24
CA SER A 668 -26.02 -6.70 -30.79
C SER A 668 -25.98 -7.06 -32.29
N GLU A 669 -24.98 -6.55 -33.02
CA GLU A 669 -24.76 -6.90 -34.43
C GLU A 669 -24.25 -8.34 -34.57
N ASP A 670 -23.42 -8.80 -33.63
CA ASP A 670 -22.91 -10.19 -33.61
C ASP A 670 -24.03 -11.22 -33.38
N ILE A 671 -25.14 -10.84 -32.72
CA ILE A 671 -26.29 -11.72 -32.50
C ILE A 671 -27.25 -11.70 -33.71
N THR A 672 -27.33 -10.59 -34.45
CA THR A 672 -28.25 -10.45 -35.59
C THR A 672 -27.66 -10.89 -36.93
N GLY A 673 -26.35 -11.14 -37.01
CA GLY A 673 -25.66 -11.72 -38.18
C GLY A 673 -26.03 -13.18 -38.53
N THR A 674 -27.00 -13.79 -37.83
CA THR A 674 -27.44 -15.19 -38.04
C THR A 674 -28.80 -15.32 -38.73
N MET A 675 -29.32 -14.28 -39.39
CA MET A 675 -30.43 -14.46 -40.33
C MET A 675 -29.89 -14.93 -41.69
N PRO A 676 -30.25 -16.13 -42.17
CA PRO A 676 -29.90 -16.53 -43.53
C PRO A 676 -30.60 -15.60 -44.52
N ALA A 677 -29.82 -15.02 -45.43
CA ALA A 677 -30.36 -14.26 -46.55
C ALA A 677 -31.36 -15.14 -47.33
N ILE A 678 -32.62 -14.73 -47.36
CA ILE A 678 -33.61 -15.27 -48.30
C ILE A 678 -33.10 -14.89 -49.69
N ARG A 679 -32.64 -15.88 -50.44
CA ARG A 679 -32.46 -15.78 -51.89
C ARG A 679 -33.69 -16.42 -52.52
N ASP A 680 -34.32 -15.68 -53.42
CA ASP A 680 -35.45 -16.12 -54.25
C ASP A 680 -35.15 -17.43 -55.00
#